data_AF-A0A9R1M089-F1
#
_entry.id   AF-A0A9R1M089-F1
#
_cell.length_a   1.000
_cell.length_b   1.000
_cell.length_c   1.000
_cell.angle_alpha   90.00
_cell.angle_beta   90.00
_cell.angle_gamma   90.00
#
_symmetry.space_group_name_H-M   'P 1'
#
loop_
_entity.id
_entity.type
_entity.pdbx_description
1 polymer ?
#
loop_
_entity_poly.entity_id
_entity_poly.type
_entity_poly.pdbx_seq_one_letter_code
_entity_poly.pdbx_strand_id
1 'polypeptide(L)'
;MGFSGAVQWWDDWHLRILVLGSLFIQYFLFFSSLVRRRALPAWFRLFIWLAYLGGDALAIYSLATLFNRHRQPPGDGSGSGLEVVWAPVLLIHLGGQHTMTAYSIQDNELWVRHAITVASQITVALYVFCMSWSGEKKLLQAAILMFVVGIIRSCQKPWALQSASISAMVAYLSPSALRRQGMVARFWQVCTSGYSYGSKSTRLPEAAAEEKDIYLQEFAQEARKCVLESELAHDQDAAVKLAQHCLVDKYVYRLLADIPVPYSSRIKILREFIALDFRHAHHILDMMLLSSFEHCYTRKTMLNSGLGLCSYLLLPFLALASVILFSIGHKYYHDYNATDVKVTYILFSCTTLLEVIILLLDPFISFTESVKVSQHSLLSCGYRAKRPTVLMKLATLVSCKDYVNMHCYIEEAPPGCSALILQFVHGYVRGGWKEYIHNAASFRNFNGRKGHWTLKKRSLPHLRWSLNMAFDRSVLLWHITTDLLCYDYTTAGNIPECATGSAVISRYMAYLLCIHPEMLMPGTRNSIFNVACHNVELILGDKSPLGNLVHNAVRLQKELLELQDEGERWEVVQGVWVEMLCYSACKCRGYLHAQKMSDGVELLSRVWLLLSNMGMETFADRFQKPWHVMIRKEAPDDDKEEEGHEDGAGRDVDNEINISVV
;
A
#
# COMPACT_ATOMS: atom_id res chain seq x y z
N MET A 1 30.44 40.12 -12.71
CA MET A 1 30.74 39.98 -11.27
C MET A 1 32.07 39.27 -11.14
N GLY A 2 33.06 39.83 -10.45
CA GLY A 2 34.32 39.12 -10.15
C GLY A 2 34.09 38.00 -9.13
N PHE A 3 35.01 37.03 -9.03
CA PHE A 3 34.93 35.89 -8.12
C PHE A 3 34.65 36.30 -6.65
N SER A 4 35.28 37.38 -6.18
CA SER A 4 35.05 37.94 -4.84
C SER A 4 33.61 38.44 -4.63
N GLY A 5 32.99 39.04 -5.65
CA GLY A 5 31.60 39.51 -5.56
C GLY A 5 30.59 38.36 -5.60
N ALA A 6 30.92 37.27 -6.30
CA ALA A 6 30.09 36.06 -6.31
C ALA A 6 30.12 35.33 -4.94
N VAL A 7 31.29 35.26 -4.29
CA VAL A 7 31.42 34.68 -2.94
C VAL A 7 30.64 35.50 -1.91
N GLN A 8 30.79 36.82 -1.92
CA GLN A 8 30.06 37.69 -0.99
C GLN A 8 28.54 37.63 -1.22
N TRP A 9 28.10 37.62 -2.48
CA TRP A 9 26.69 37.42 -2.82
C TRP A 9 26.18 36.07 -2.30
N TRP A 10 26.96 35.01 -2.46
CA TRP A 10 26.61 33.69 -1.96
C TRP A 10 26.50 33.69 -0.43
N ASP A 11 27.46 34.27 0.29
CA ASP A 11 27.47 34.37 1.76
C ASP A 11 26.29 35.18 2.34
N ASP A 12 25.73 36.09 1.56
CA ASP A 12 24.53 36.87 1.90
C ASP A 12 23.21 36.14 1.55
N TRP A 13 23.20 35.34 0.49
CA TRP A 13 21.95 34.75 -0.05
C TRP A 13 21.75 33.28 0.28
N HIS A 14 22.81 32.52 0.60
CA HIS A 14 22.72 31.07 0.75
C HIS A 14 21.63 30.66 1.76
N LEU A 15 21.61 31.23 2.97
CA LEU A 15 20.59 30.89 3.96
C LEU A 15 19.18 31.24 3.48
N ARG A 16 18.99 32.41 2.86
CA ARG A 16 17.69 32.84 2.31
C ARG A 16 17.19 31.88 1.23
N ILE A 17 18.09 31.46 0.32
CA ILE A 17 17.79 30.49 -0.75
C ILE A 17 17.39 29.14 -0.13
N LEU A 18 18.11 28.67 0.90
CA LEU A 18 17.82 27.40 1.55
C LEU A 18 16.44 27.40 2.24
N VAL A 19 16.12 28.45 2.99
CA VAL A 19 14.84 28.53 3.72
C VAL A 19 13.66 28.72 2.75
N LEU A 20 13.79 29.55 1.71
CA LEU A 20 12.77 29.70 0.66
C LEU A 20 12.63 28.42 -0.19
N GLY A 21 13.73 27.74 -0.48
CA GLY A 21 13.72 26.44 -1.15
C GLY A 21 12.99 25.38 -0.31
N SER A 22 13.19 25.38 1.01
CA SER A 22 12.46 24.51 1.93
C SER A 22 10.96 24.78 1.88
N LEU A 23 10.53 26.05 1.88
CA LEU A 23 9.14 26.44 1.71
C LEU A 23 8.57 25.96 0.35
N PHE A 24 9.32 26.14 -0.74
CA PHE A 24 8.92 25.68 -2.07
C PHE A 24 8.68 24.16 -2.10
N ILE A 25 9.58 23.37 -1.51
CA ILE A 25 9.42 21.92 -1.41
C ILE A 25 8.13 21.56 -0.65
N GLN A 26 7.80 22.27 0.44
CA GLN A 26 6.57 22.03 1.19
C GLN A 26 5.31 22.24 0.33
N TYR A 27 5.25 23.34 -0.44
CA TYR A 27 4.14 23.58 -1.37
C TYR A 27 4.08 22.55 -2.50
N PHE A 28 5.23 22.22 -3.08
CA PHE A 28 5.31 21.20 -4.12
C PHE A 28 4.79 19.84 -3.61
N LEU A 29 5.18 19.43 -2.41
CA LEU A 29 4.69 18.20 -1.77
C LEU A 29 3.20 18.27 -1.44
N PHE A 30 2.70 19.42 -1.00
CA PHE A 30 1.27 19.63 -0.77
C PHE A 30 0.47 19.40 -2.06
N PHE A 31 0.77 20.10 -3.16
CA PHE A 31 0.03 19.90 -4.41
C PHE A 31 0.23 18.50 -4.99
N SER A 32 1.44 17.96 -4.90
CA SER A 32 1.75 16.60 -5.36
C SER A 32 0.93 15.56 -4.61
N SER A 33 0.72 15.73 -3.30
CA SER A 33 -0.08 14.80 -2.49
C SER A 33 -1.54 14.73 -2.95
N LEU A 34 -2.11 15.83 -3.47
CA LEU A 34 -3.48 15.88 -3.98
C LEU A 34 -3.65 15.10 -5.29
N VAL A 35 -2.56 14.87 -6.02
CA VAL A 35 -2.58 14.16 -7.30
C VAL A 35 -1.84 12.83 -7.26
N ARG A 36 -1.13 12.50 -6.17
CA ARG A 36 -0.26 11.32 -6.04
C ARG A 36 -0.98 10.00 -6.30
N ARG A 37 -2.26 9.91 -5.93
CA ARG A 37 -3.06 8.70 -6.14
C ARG A 37 -3.43 8.50 -7.60
N ARG A 38 -3.43 9.59 -8.39
CA ARG A 38 -3.68 9.54 -9.83
C ARG A 38 -2.57 8.81 -10.55
N ALA A 39 -2.91 8.24 -11.70
CA ALA A 39 -1.91 7.72 -12.64
C ALA A 39 -0.99 8.86 -13.14
N LEU A 40 0.13 9.06 -12.43
CA LEU A 40 1.14 10.07 -12.73
C LEU A 40 2.24 9.49 -13.64
N PRO A 41 2.76 10.27 -14.60
CA PRO A 41 3.95 9.88 -15.35
C PRO A 41 5.13 9.55 -14.44
N ALA A 42 5.93 8.54 -14.80
CA ALA A 42 7.06 8.09 -13.99
C ALA A 42 8.08 9.20 -13.65
N TRP A 43 8.35 10.12 -14.59
CA TRP A 43 9.25 11.25 -14.36
C TRP A 43 8.72 12.21 -13.28
N PHE A 44 7.40 12.39 -13.20
CA PHE A 44 6.79 13.25 -12.19
C PHE A 44 6.85 12.58 -10.81
N ARG A 45 6.63 11.27 -10.73
CA ARG A 45 6.84 10.49 -9.48
C ARG A 45 8.27 10.60 -8.96
N LEU A 46 9.27 10.61 -9.85
CA LEU A 46 10.67 10.82 -9.47
C LEU A 46 10.86 12.18 -8.78
N PHE A 47 10.27 13.26 -9.30
CA PHE A 47 10.33 14.58 -8.66
C PHE A 47 9.65 14.61 -7.29
N ILE A 48 8.49 13.96 -7.14
CA ILE A 48 7.81 13.81 -5.84
C ILE A 48 8.71 13.08 -4.84
N TRP A 49 9.32 11.98 -5.27
CA TRP A 49 10.22 11.18 -4.44
C TRP A 49 11.47 11.98 -4.02
N LEU A 50 12.10 12.70 -4.95
CA LEU A 50 13.24 13.58 -4.65
C LEU A 50 12.87 14.72 -3.70
N ALA A 51 11.71 15.35 -3.89
CA ALA A 51 11.23 16.40 -2.99
C ALA A 51 10.93 15.86 -1.59
N TYR A 52 10.39 14.64 -1.47
CA TYR A 52 10.13 13.98 -0.20
C TYR A 52 11.42 13.72 0.58
N LEU A 53 12.43 13.14 -0.08
CA LEU A 53 13.74 12.89 0.52
C LEU A 53 14.49 14.20 0.83
N GLY A 54 14.43 15.15 -0.11
CA GLY A 54 15.12 16.43 0.00
C GLY A 54 14.50 17.39 1.01
N GLY A 55 13.23 17.26 1.34
CA GLY A 55 12.52 18.17 2.25
C GLY A 55 13.13 18.22 3.65
N ASP A 56 13.29 17.05 4.29
CA ASP A 56 13.90 16.94 5.62
C ASP A 56 15.38 17.36 5.57
N ALA A 57 16.11 16.90 4.56
CA ALA A 57 17.53 17.21 4.39
C ALA A 57 17.77 18.72 4.23
N LEU A 58 16.94 19.40 3.42
CA LEU A 58 17.04 20.84 3.19
C LEU A 58 16.71 21.63 4.46
N ALA A 59 15.70 21.21 5.23
CA ALA A 59 15.37 21.86 6.51
C ALA A 59 16.51 21.72 7.54
N ILE A 60 17.07 20.51 7.69
CA ILE A 60 18.20 20.24 8.59
C ILE A 60 19.44 21.04 8.16
N TYR A 61 19.77 21.03 6.88
CA TYR A 61 20.91 21.77 6.36
C TYR A 61 20.76 23.28 6.53
N SER A 62 19.54 23.82 6.33
CA SER A 62 19.22 25.21 6.62
C SER A 62 19.45 25.55 8.09
N LEU A 63 19.02 24.68 9.01
CA LEU A 63 19.18 24.89 10.45
C LEU A 63 20.66 24.80 10.88
N ALA A 64 21.41 23.86 10.33
CA ALA A 64 22.86 23.74 10.55
C ALA A 64 23.60 24.98 10.04
N THR A 65 23.19 25.51 8.89
CA THR A 65 23.74 26.74 8.31
C THR A 65 23.46 27.95 9.21
N LEU A 66 22.23 28.07 9.72
CA LEU A 66 21.86 29.10 10.69
C LEU A 66 22.68 28.98 11.98
N PHE A 67 22.85 27.76 12.52
CA PHE A 67 23.70 27.50 13.69
C PHE A 67 25.14 27.95 13.47
N ASN A 68 25.73 27.61 12.32
CA ASN A 68 27.12 27.97 12.01
C ASN A 68 27.32 29.48 11.87
N ARG A 69 26.37 30.20 11.28
CA ARG A 69 26.42 31.66 11.14
C ARG A 69 26.40 32.38 12.48
N HIS A 70 25.59 31.91 13.41
CA HIS A 70 25.45 32.53 14.73
C HIS A 70 26.42 32.01 15.80
N ARG A 71 27.31 31.06 15.45
CA ARG A 71 28.38 30.58 16.36
C ARG A 71 29.64 31.43 16.31
N GLN A 72 29.88 32.21 15.24
CA GLN A 72 31.07 33.04 15.11
C GLN A 72 30.97 34.30 16.00
N PRO A 73 32.07 34.74 16.66
CA PRO A 73 32.04 35.94 17.51
C PRO A 73 31.70 37.19 16.69
N PRO A 74 31.02 38.19 17.29
CA PRO A 74 30.57 39.37 16.56
C PRO A 74 31.77 40.19 16.06
N GLY A 75 32.09 40.07 14.77
CA GLY A 75 32.98 40.96 14.06
C GLY A 75 32.18 41.80 13.08
N ASP A 76 32.03 43.09 13.36
CA ASP A 76 31.58 44.26 12.55
C ASP A 76 30.52 44.12 11.41
N GLY A 77 29.87 42.97 11.25
CA GLY A 77 28.77 42.75 10.32
C GLY A 77 27.69 41.94 11.03
N SER A 78 26.71 42.63 11.58
CA SER A 78 25.60 42.06 12.36
C SER A 78 24.88 40.94 11.61
N GLY A 79 25.02 39.71 12.10
CA GLY A 79 24.02 38.67 11.83
C GLY A 79 22.71 39.16 12.44
N SER A 80 21.76 39.54 11.58
CA SER A 80 20.52 40.18 12.02
C SER A 80 19.75 39.21 12.94
N GLY A 81 19.28 39.66 14.11
CA GLY A 81 18.50 38.83 15.04
C GLY A 81 17.21 38.27 14.43
N LEU A 82 16.84 38.71 13.21
CA LEU A 82 15.68 38.26 12.47
C LEU A 82 15.89 36.90 11.78
N GLU A 83 17.11 36.56 11.34
CA GLU A 83 17.42 35.24 10.74
C GLU A 83 17.07 34.08 11.72
N VAL A 84 17.27 34.35 13.01
CA VAL A 84 17.01 33.41 14.11
C VAL A 84 15.53 33.02 14.23
N VAL A 85 14.61 33.88 13.75
CA VAL A 85 13.16 33.64 13.70
C VAL A 85 12.79 32.62 12.61
N TRP A 86 13.70 32.25 11.72
CA TRP A 86 13.49 31.21 10.71
C TRP A 86 13.64 29.79 11.29
N ALA A 87 14.32 29.62 12.43
CA ALA A 87 14.47 28.33 13.11
C ALA A 87 13.12 27.60 13.37
N PRO A 88 12.08 28.23 13.96
CA PRO A 88 10.80 27.57 14.16
C PRO A 88 10.09 27.23 12.85
N VAL A 89 10.25 28.03 11.79
CA VAL A 89 9.70 27.72 10.46
C VAL A 89 10.36 26.47 9.88
N LEU A 90 11.68 26.33 10.04
CA LEU A 90 12.41 25.13 9.63
C LEU A 90 11.97 23.88 10.40
N LEU A 91 11.62 24.01 11.69
CA LEU A 91 11.01 22.92 12.45
C LEU A 91 9.63 22.54 11.90
N ILE A 92 8.80 23.51 11.50
CA ILE A 92 7.51 23.24 10.83
C ILE A 92 7.76 22.46 9.54
N HIS A 93 8.74 22.87 8.72
CA HIS A 93 9.08 22.19 7.47
C HIS A 93 9.62 20.77 7.69
N LEU A 94 10.40 20.55 8.76
CA LEU A 94 10.86 19.21 9.17
C LEU A 94 9.70 18.29 9.57
N GLY A 95 8.62 18.87 10.11
CA GLY A 95 7.37 18.15 10.35
C GLY A 95 6.67 17.69 9.06
N GLY A 96 7.00 18.25 7.89
CA GLY A 96 6.43 17.86 6.60
C GLY A 96 4.92 18.11 6.46
N GLN A 97 4.34 17.53 5.41
CA GLN A 97 2.94 17.74 5.02
C GLN A 97 1.95 16.78 5.71
N HIS A 98 0.70 17.21 5.87
CA HIS A 98 -0.38 16.41 6.49
C HIS A 98 -0.81 15.23 5.62
N THR A 99 -0.97 15.48 4.33
CA THR A 99 -1.48 14.56 3.32
C THR A 99 -0.45 13.54 2.84
N MET A 100 0.83 13.74 3.18
CA MET A 100 1.93 12.86 2.76
C MET A 100 2.96 12.73 3.88
N THR A 101 2.72 11.78 4.78
CA THR A 101 3.60 11.49 5.92
C THR A 101 4.67 10.47 5.51
N ALA A 102 4.26 9.42 4.80
CA ALA A 102 5.12 8.39 4.24
C ALA A 102 5.04 8.41 2.71
N TYR A 103 6.19 8.25 2.03
CA TYR A 103 6.18 7.97 0.60
C TYR A 103 5.94 6.47 0.38
N SER A 104 6.64 5.64 1.13
CA SER A 104 6.54 4.18 1.12
C SER A 104 6.14 3.64 2.49
N ILE A 105 5.46 2.49 2.55
CA ILE A 105 5.03 1.89 3.83
C ILE A 105 6.22 1.57 4.75
N GLN A 106 7.40 1.32 4.18
CA GLN A 106 8.66 1.11 4.91
C GLN A 106 9.04 2.32 5.78
N ASP A 107 8.67 3.54 5.37
CA ASP A 107 9.00 4.77 6.11
C ASP A 107 8.34 4.76 7.50
N ASN A 108 7.19 4.09 7.65
CA ASN A 108 6.48 3.97 8.93
C ASN A 108 7.30 3.21 9.97
N GLU A 109 8.07 2.19 9.56
CA GLU A 109 8.91 1.42 10.48
C GLU A 109 10.19 2.20 10.90
N LEU A 110 10.54 3.26 10.18
CA LEU A 110 11.70 4.11 10.46
C LEU A 110 11.38 5.27 11.42
N TRP A 111 10.19 5.29 12.04
CA TRP A 111 9.73 6.39 12.90
C TRP A 111 10.70 6.76 14.03
N VAL A 112 11.43 5.79 14.59
CA VAL A 112 12.43 6.04 15.65
C VAL A 112 13.56 6.95 15.15
N ARG A 113 14.01 6.75 13.90
CA ARG A 113 15.06 7.59 13.30
C ARG A 113 14.57 9.02 13.17
N HIS A 114 13.33 9.20 12.69
CA HIS A 114 12.72 10.54 12.60
C HIS A 114 12.54 11.19 13.98
N ALA A 115 12.16 10.43 15.01
CA ALA A 115 12.01 10.95 16.36
C ALA A 115 13.34 11.49 16.94
N ILE A 116 14.44 10.73 16.76
CA ILE A 116 15.78 11.16 17.18
C ILE A 116 16.21 12.42 16.41
N THR A 117 15.99 12.44 15.09
CA THR A 117 16.29 13.62 14.27
C THR A 117 15.52 14.84 14.77
N VAL A 118 14.21 14.74 14.96
CA VAL A 118 13.38 15.85 15.46
C VAL A 118 13.87 16.35 16.83
N ALA A 119 14.18 15.45 17.78
CA ALA A 119 14.70 15.84 19.08
C ALA A 119 16.03 16.61 18.97
N SER A 120 16.94 16.15 18.12
CA SER A 120 18.21 16.84 17.86
C SER A 120 18.00 18.23 17.24
N GLN A 121 17.11 18.36 16.26
CA GLN A 121 16.87 19.62 15.56
C GLN A 121 16.11 20.63 16.43
N ILE A 122 15.17 20.19 17.27
CA ILE A 122 14.52 21.05 18.28
C ILE A 122 15.58 21.62 19.22
N THR A 123 16.52 20.78 19.68
CA THR A 123 17.60 21.21 20.58
C THR A 123 18.49 22.26 19.92
N VAL A 124 18.91 22.03 18.66
CA VAL A 124 19.71 23.00 17.90
C VAL A 124 18.94 24.31 17.69
N ALA A 125 17.67 24.23 17.28
CA ALA A 125 16.84 25.40 17.04
C ALA A 125 16.66 26.26 18.30
N LEU A 126 16.39 25.63 19.45
CA LEU A 126 16.27 26.32 20.74
C LEU A 126 17.61 26.91 21.18
N TYR A 127 18.71 26.19 21.02
CA TYR A 127 20.05 26.68 21.37
C TYR A 127 20.41 27.94 20.56
N VAL A 128 20.25 27.89 19.23
CA VAL A 128 20.53 29.04 18.35
C VAL A 128 19.66 30.21 18.73
N PHE A 129 18.36 29.96 18.98
CA PHE A 129 17.43 31.00 19.38
C PHE A 129 17.82 31.66 20.69
N CYS A 130 18.01 30.89 21.75
CA CYS A 130 18.34 31.42 23.07
C CYS A 130 19.69 32.15 23.11
N MET A 131 20.69 31.67 22.36
CA MET A 131 22.02 32.27 22.37
C MET A 131 22.12 33.55 21.52
N SER A 132 21.34 33.63 20.44
CA SER A 132 21.50 34.67 19.41
C SER A 132 20.40 35.73 19.44
N TRP A 133 19.41 35.58 20.32
CA TRP A 133 18.28 36.49 20.40
C TRP A 133 18.63 37.82 21.06
N SER A 134 18.45 38.91 20.33
CA SER A 134 18.56 40.29 20.83
C SER A 134 17.37 41.18 20.42
N GLY A 135 16.27 40.57 19.96
CA GLY A 135 15.13 41.27 19.37
C GLY A 135 14.09 41.78 20.36
N GLU A 136 13.11 42.52 19.85
CA GLU A 136 12.05 43.14 20.65
C GLU A 136 11.02 42.17 21.24
N LYS A 137 10.33 42.60 22.30
CA LYS A 137 9.31 41.80 23.01
C LYS A 137 8.18 41.28 22.10
N LYS A 138 7.69 42.07 21.14
CA LYS A 138 6.61 41.64 20.22
C LYS A 138 7.10 40.59 19.21
N LEU A 139 8.31 40.77 18.69
CA LEU A 139 8.95 39.80 17.80
C LEU A 139 9.26 38.50 18.56
N LEU A 140 9.68 38.61 19.82
CA LEU A 140 9.87 37.45 20.72
C LEU A 140 8.57 36.67 20.91
N GLN A 141 7.45 37.36 21.18
CA GLN A 141 6.14 36.71 21.31
C GLN A 141 5.73 35.98 20.03
N ALA A 142 5.89 36.62 18.87
CA ALA A 142 5.60 35.98 17.57
C ALA A 142 6.49 34.74 17.34
N ALA A 143 7.79 34.83 17.65
CA ALA A 143 8.74 33.73 17.53
C ALA A 143 8.42 32.57 18.49
N ILE A 144 8.03 32.86 19.74
CA ILE A 144 7.63 31.83 20.72
C ILE A 144 6.39 31.08 20.23
N LEU A 145 5.37 31.78 19.72
CA LEU A 145 4.19 31.13 19.15
C LEU A 145 4.58 30.22 17.97
N MET A 146 5.46 30.69 17.09
CA MET A 146 5.97 29.86 15.98
C MET A 146 6.80 28.67 16.47
N PHE A 147 7.55 28.79 17.56
CA PHE A 147 8.24 27.66 18.18
C PHE A 147 7.29 26.61 18.71
N VAL A 148 6.20 27.02 19.38
CA VAL A 148 5.16 26.09 19.83
C VAL A 148 4.57 25.34 18.63
N VAL A 149 4.25 26.07 17.55
CA VAL A 149 3.76 25.45 16.30
C VAL A 149 4.79 24.49 15.72
N GLY A 150 6.06 24.90 15.59
CA GLY A 150 7.15 24.10 15.01
C GLY A 150 7.50 22.86 15.82
N ILE A 151 7.52 22.93 17.14
CA ILE A 151 7.77 21.78 18.03
C ILE A 151 6.62 20.78 17.90
N ILE A 152 5.37 21.22 18.00
CA ILE A 152 4.22 20.32 17.86
C ILE A 152 4.24 19.68 16.46
N ARG A 153 4.45 20.47 15.41
CA ARG A 153 4.45 20.01 14.03
C ARG A 153 5.54 18.98 13.75
N SER A 154 6.76 19.24 14.20
CA SER A 154 7.88 18.32 14.01
C SER A 154 7.66 17.00 14.75
N CYS A 155 7.04 17.01 15.93
CA CYS A 155 6.68 15.80 16.68
C CYS A 155 5.51 15.00 16.06
N GLN A 156 4.60 15.64 15.33
CA GLN A 156 3.47 14.94 14.70
C GLN A 156 3.91 13.93 13.63
N LYS A 157 4.98 14.20 12.88
CA LYS A 157 5.48 13.28 11.82
C LYS A 157 5.89 11.91 12.37
N PRO A 158 6.84 11.79 13.33
CA PRO A 158 7.22 10.50 13.89
C PRO A 158 6.07 9.81 14.63
N TRP A 159 5.16 10.55 15.27
CA TRP A 159 3.98 9.95 15.89
C TRP A 159 3.01 9.35 14.85
N ALA A 160 2.75 10.05 13.75
CA ALA A 160 1.94 9.52 12.66
C ALA A 160 2.57 8.27 12.03
N LEU A 161 3.89 8.29 11.76
CA LEU A 161 4.63 7.13 11.25
C LEU A 161 4.55 5.92 12.21
N GLN A 162 4.76 6.15 13.51
CA GLN A 162 4.64 5.11 14.53
C GLN A 162 3.23 4.50 14.53
N SER A 163 2.20 5.34 14.50
CA SER A 163 0.81 4.91 14.55
C SER A 163 0.39 4.12 13.31
N ALA A 164 1.04 4.37 12.16
CA ALA A 164 0.82 3.66 10.89
C ALA A 164 1.75 2.44 10.68
N SER A 165 2.64 2.15 11.63
CA SER A 165 3.53 0.97 11.56
C SER A 165 2.75 -0.34 11.73
N ILE A 166 3.24 -1.42 11.11
CA ILE A 166 2.65 -2.76 11.28
C ILE A 166 2.74 -3.17 12.75
N SER A 167 3.86 -2.85 13.40
CA SER A 167 4.07 -3.12 14.83
C SER A 167 2.97 -2.47 15.69
N ALA A 168 2.56 -1.24 15.39
CA ALA A 168 1.46 -0.57 16.08
C ALA A 168 0.09 -1.17 15.74
N MET A 169 -0.16 -1.55 14.48
CA MET A 169 -1.38 -2.26 14.09
C MET A 169 -1.54 -3.58 14.86
N VAL A 170 -0.47 -4.37 14.95
CA VAL A 170 -0.44 -5.63 15.71
C VAL A 170 -0.68 -5.38 17.20
N ALA A 171 -0.05 -4.35 17.78
CA ALA A 171 -0.26 -3.97 19.17
C ALA A 171 -1.72 -3.54 19.44
N TYR A 172 -2.34 -2.80 18.50
CA TYR A 172 -3.74 -2.39 18.59
C TYR A 172 -4.70 -3.60 18.56
N LEU A 173 -4.33 -4.68 17.86
CA LEU A 173 -5.11 -5.91 17.78
C LEU A 173 -4.96 -6.83 19.01
N SER A 174 -4.00 -6.57 19.93
CA SER A 174 -3.71 -7.42 21.10
C SER A 174 -3.99 -6.72 22.44
N PRO A 175 -5.18 -6.90 23.05
CA PRO A 175 -5.55 -6.26 24.31
C PRO A 175 -4.73 -6.72 25.52
N SER A 176 -4.12 -7.90 25.46
CA SER A 176 -3.37 -8.51 26.58
C SER A 176 -1.99 -7.85 26.77
N ALA A 177 -1.36 -7.38 25.70
CA ALA A 177 -0.13 -6.57 25.77
C ALA A 177 -0.35 -5.24 26.53
N LEU A 178 -1.60 -4.73 26.52
CA LEU A 178 -2.00 -3.48 27.15
C LEU A 178 -2.01 -3.54 28.68
N ARG A 179 -2.41 -4.69 29.24
CA ARG A 179 -2.65 -4.83 30.68
C ARG A 179 -1.36 -4.80 31.50
N ARG A 180 -0.19 -5.00 30.86
CA ARG A 180 1.15 -4.95 31.50
C ARG A 180 1.80 -3.56 31.52
N GLN A 181 1.16 -2.51 31.00
CA GLN A 181 1.78 -1.18 30.91
C GLN A 181 1.55 -0.30 32.14
N GLY A 182 2.54 0.53 32.47
CA GLY A 182 2.52 1.52 33.56
C GLY A 182 1.60 2.73 33.30
N MET A 183 1.35 3.55 34.32
CA MET A 183 0.35 4.64 34.30
C MET A 183 0.57 5.67 33.18
N VAL A 184 1.83 6.09 32.96
CA VAL A 184 2.19 7.07 31.91
C VAL A 184 1.92 6.51 30.52
N ALA A 185 2.25 5.24 30.29
CA ALA A 185 1.98 4.58 29.01
C ALA A 185 0.48 4.46 28.74
N ARG A 186 -0.35 4.21 29.77
CA ARG A 186 -1.81 4.22 29.65
C ARG A 186 -2.35 5.62 29.34
N PHE A 187 -1.87 6.65 30.03
CA PHE A 187 -2.28 8.03 29.78
C PHE A 187 -1.95 8.46 28.35
N TRP A 188 -0.71 8.25 27.92
CA TRP A 188 -0.28 8.49 26.54
C TRP A 188 -1.20 7.77 25.56
N GLN A 189 -1.45 6.48 25.81
CA GLN A 189 -2.32 5.70 24.94
C GLN A 189 -3.76 6.21 24.89
N VAL A 190 -4.36 6.67 25.99
CA VAL A 190 -5.71 7.27 25.97
C VAL A 190 -5.72 8.54 25.13
N CYS A 191 -4.68 9.36 25.23
CA CYS A 191 -4.55 10.60 24.47
C CYS A 191 -4.28 10.35 22.98
N THR A 192 -3.57 9.27 22.64
CA THR A 192 -3.18 8.94 21.26
C THR A 192 -4.05 7.89 20.59
N SER A 193 -4.91 7.19 21.33
CA SER A 193 -5.86 6.24 20.75
C SER A 193 -6.94 6.99 20.01
N GLY A 194 -7.24 6.56 18.78
CA GLY A 194 -8.32 7.12 18.00
C GLY A 194 -9.66 7.05 18.74
N TYR A 195 -10.49 8.08 18.64
CA TYR A 195 -11.94 7.95 18.83
C TYR A 195 -12.42 6.93 17.82
N SER A 196 -12.51 5.66 18.22
CA SER A 196 -13.23 4.67 17.43
C SER A 196 -14.66 5.20 17.28
N TYR A 197 -15.02 5.62 16.07
CA TYR A 197 -16.36 6.03 15.71
C TYR A 197 -17.26 4.80 15.88
N GLY A 198 -17.89 4.69 17.05
CA GLY A 198 -18.83 3.62 17.38
C GLY A 198 -18.21 2.41 18.09
N SER A 199 -17.92 2.53 19.38
CA SER A 199 -18.28 1.45 20.29
C SER A 199 -18.80 2.02 21.61
N LYS A 200 -20.07 2.46 21.56
CA LYS A 200 -21.01 2.17 22.65
C LYS A 200 -21.52 0.72 22.54
N SER A 201 -20.72 -0.24 22.08
CA SER A 201 -20.94 -1.63 22.46
C SER A 201 -20.41 -1.74 23.88
N THR A 202 -21.35 -1.65 24.81
CA THR A 202 -21.40 -2.33 26.11
C THR A 202 -20.08 -2.43 26.86
N ARG A 203 -20.11 -2.00 28.13
CA ARG A 203 -19.28 -2.60 29.18
C ARG A 203 -19.54 -4.11 29.20
N LEU A 204 -18.93 -4.87 28.31
CA LEU A 204 -18.83 -6.33 28.37
C LEU A 204 -17.42 -6.62 28.87
N PRO A 205 -17.27 -7.18 30.08
CA PRO A 205 -16.01 -7.69 30.61
C PRO A 205 -15.43 -8.88 29.82
N GLU A 206 -15.71 -9.01 28.52
CA GLU A 206 -15.54 -10.24 27.74
C GLU A 206 -14.73 -10.08 26.44
N ALA A 207 -14.12 -8.92 26.17
CA ALA A 207 -13.16 -8.78 25.06
C ALA A 207 -11.79 -9.45 25.30
N ALA A 208 -11.63 -10.11 26.45
CA ALA A 208 -10.47 -10.92 26.82
C ALA A 208 -10.78 -12.43 26.87
N ALA A 209 -12.02 -12.84 26.59
CA ALA A 209 -12.27 -14.22 26.20
C ALA A 209 -11.71 -14.36 24.78
N GLU A 210 -10.74 -15.23 24.59
CA GLU A 210 -10.38 -15.73 23.26
C GLU A 210 -11.70 -16.02 22.52
N GLU A 211 -12.00 -15.27 21.46
CA GLU A 211 -13.21 -15.47 20.66
C GLU A 211 -13.17 -16.95 20.26
N LYS A 212 -14.05 -17.77 20.86
CA LYS A 212 -14.01 -19.23 20.72
C LYS A 212 -14.14 -19.55 19.24
N ASP A 213 -13.00 -19.81 18.61
CA ASP A 213 -12.96 -19.94 17.17
C ASP A 213 -13.55 -21.28 16.76
N ILE A 214 -14.27 -21.29 15.65
CA ILE A 214 -14.90 -22.50 15.13
C ILE A 214 -13.92 -23.27 14.27
N TYR A 215 -14.12 -24.58 14.11
CA TYR A 215 -13.27 -25.36 13.21
C TYR A 215 -13.55 -25.01 11.75
N LEU A 216 -12.55 -25.18 10.88
CA LEU A 216 -12.68 -24.94 9.45
C LEU A 216 -13.85 -25.72 8.81
N GLN A 217 -14.17 -26.90 9.34
CA GLN A 217 -15.29 -27.71 8.88
C GLN A 217 -16.64 -27.01 9.14
N GLU A 218 -16.84 -26.52 10.36
CA GLU A 218 -18.02 -25.78 10.78
C GLU A 218 -18.13 -24.46 10.01
N PHE A 219 -16.99 -23.76 9.84
CA PHE A 219 -16.90 -22.57 9.00
C PHE A 219 -17.40 -22.83 7.57
N ALA A 220 -16.91 -23.88 6.91
CA ALA A 220 -17.28 -24.18 5.53
C ALA A 220 -18.78 -24.48 5.38
N GLN A 221 -19.39 -25.14 6.37
CA GLN A 221 -20.81 -25.45 6.38
C GLN A 221 -21.66 -24.20 6.61
N GLU A 222 -21.34 -23.39 7.62
CA GLU A 222 -22.10 -22.18 7.96
C GLU A 222 -21.94 -21.08 6.91
N ALA A 223 -20.73 -20.90 6.36
CA ALA A 223 -20.48 -19.96 5.26
C ALA A 223 -21.28 -20.36 4.02
N ARG A 224 -21.31 -21.66 3.67
CA ARG A 224 -22.14 -22.16 2.57
C ARG A 224 -23.62 -21.88 2.80
N LYS A 225 -24.12 -22.17 4.01
CA LYS A 225 -25.51 -21.90 4.37
C LYS A 225 -25.84 -20.41 4.20
N CYS A 226 -24.98 -19.53 4.72
CA CYS A 226 -25.12 -18.08 4.55
C CYS A 226 -25.23 -17.67 3.07
N VAL A 227 -24.43 -18.27 2.17
CA VAL A 227 -24.44 -17.95 0.73
C VAL A 227 -25.66 -18.51 -0.01
N LEU A 228 -26.21 -19.63 0.43
CA LEU A 228 -27.40 -20.24 -0.16
C LEU A 228 -28.68 -19.53 0.25
N GLU A 229 -28.76 -19.11 1.51
CA GLU A 229 -29.92 -18.43 2.10
C GLU A 229 -29.87 -16.90 1.97
N SER A 230 -28.77 -16.33 1.46
CA SER A 230 -28.61 -14.88 1.35
C SER A 230 -29.63 -14.27 0.39
N GLU A 231 -30.37 -13.29 0.88
CA GLU A 231 -31.14 -12.34 0.08
C GLU A 231 -30.46 -10.97 0.08
N LEU A 232 -30.72 -10.17 -0.96
CA LEU A 232 -30.23 -8.78 -1.01
C LEU A 232 -30.95 -7.95 0.06
N ALA A 233 -30.20 -7.11 0.77
CA ALA A 233 -30.78 -6.18 1.74
C ALA A 233 -31.78 -5.24 1.06
N HIS A 234 -32.92 -5.03 1.71
CA HIS A 234 -33.96 -4.13 1.20
C HIS A 234 -33.48 -2.66 1.14
N ASP A 235 -32.71 -2.24 2.16
CA ASP A 235 -32.04 -0.95 2.23
C ASP A 235 -30.52 -1.14 2.10
N GLN A 236 -30.00 -0.89 0.89
CA GLN A 236 -28.58 -1.04 0.59
C GLN A 236 -27.71 0.01 1.29
N ASP A 237 -28.21 1.24 1.48
CA ASP A 237 -27.44 2.30 2.13
C ASP A 237 -27.26 2.05 3.63
N ALA A 238 -28.30 1.52 4.30
CA ALA A 238 -28.21 1.07 5.68
C ALA A 238 -27.25 -0.12 5.81
N ALA A 239 -27.32 -1.09 4.88
CA ALA A 239 -26.42 -2.24 4.86
C ALA A 239 -24.95 -1.81 4.65
N VAL A 240 -24.69 -0.84 3.77
CA VAL A 240 -23.34 -0.29 3.57
C VAL A 240 -22.79 0.33 4.86
N LYS A 241 -23.60 1.12 5.58
CA LYS A 241 -23.18 1.72 6.86
C LYS A 241 -22.85 0.66 7.91
N LEU A 242 -23.64 -0.40 7.99
CA LEU A 242 -23.42 -1.52 8.91
C LEU A 242 -22.14 -2.28 8.56
N ALA A 243 -21.96 -2.63 7.28
CA ALA A 243 -20.77 -3.31 6.79
C ALA A 243 -19.50 -2.44 6.97
N GLN A 244 -19.59 -1.14 6.72
CA GLN A 244 -18.48 -0.20 6.93
C GLN A 244 -17.94 -0.26 8.38
N HIS A 245 -18.84 -0.33 9.36
CA HIS A 245 -18.47 -0.42 10.78
C HIS A 245 -17.67 -1.70 11.10
N CYS A 246 -18.07 -2.82 10.49
CA CYS A 246 -17.41 -4.11 10.70
C CYS A 246 -16.08 -4.26 9.95
N LEU A 247 -15.94 -3.64 8.77
CA LEU A 247 -14.90 -4.00 7.80
C LEU A 247 -13.68 -3.08 7.76
N VAL A 248 -13.76 -1.83 8.22
CA VAL A 248 -12.79 -0.82 7.81
C VAL A 248 -11.56 -0.68 8.73
N ASP A 249 -11.68 -0.95 10.04
CA ASP A 249 -10.55 -0.73 10.97
C ASP A 249 -9.83 -2.02 11.34
N LYS A 250 -10.38 -2.80 12.27
CA LYS A 250 -9.71 -4.01 12.80
C LYS A 250 -9.49 -5.08 11.74
N TYR A 251 -10.45 -5.24 10.83
CA TYR A 251 -10.36 -6.25 9.79
C TYR A 251 -9.28 -5.91 8.76
N VAL A 252 -9.24 -4.67 8.26
CA VAL A 252 -8.16 -4.19 7.39
C VAL A 252 -6.79 -4.34 8.06
N TYR A 253 -6.62 -3.98 9.34
CA TYR A 253 -5.31 -4.13 9.99
C TYR A 253 -4.86 -5.58 10.08
N ARG A 254 -5.78 -6.52 10.38
CA ARG A 254 -5.45 -7.95 10.36
C ARG A 254 -4.99 -8.38 8.98
N LEU A 255 -5.69 -7.95 7.93
CA LEU A 255 -5.34 -8.24 6.55
C LEU A 255 -3.98 -7.66 6.16
N LEU A 256 -3.70 -6.40 6.49
CA LEU A 256 -2.43 -5.73 6.19
C LEU A 256 -1.24 -6.33 6.95
N ALA A 257 -1.43 -6.68 8.22
CA ALA A 257 -0.41 -7.27 9.08
C ALA A 257 -0.21 -8.79 8.87
N ASP A 258 -0.88 -9.38 7.87
CA ASP A 258 -0.90 -10.83 7.63
C ASP A 258 -1.31 -11.63 8.89
N ILE A 259 -2.27 -11.14 9.68
CA ILE A 259 -2.83 -11.84 10.84
C ILE A 259 -4.10 -12.58 10.43
N PRO A 260 -4.23 -13.90 10.70
CA PRO A 260 -5.44 -14.64 10.37
C PRO A 260 -6.64 -14.09 11.15
N VAL A 261 -7.78 -14.02 10.45
CA VAL A 261 -9.04 -13.58 11.04
C VAL A 261 -9.77 -14.83 11.54
N PRO A 262 -10.23 -14.86 12.82
CA PRO A 262 -11.01 -15.98 13.34
C PRO A 262 -12.17 -16.33 12.41
N TYR A 263 -12.45 -17.61 12.22
CA TYR A 263 -13.50 -18.09 11.34
C TYR A 263 -14.89 -17.58 11.77
N SER A 264 -15.12 -17.44 13.07
CA SER A 264 -16.35 -16.85 13.61
C SER A 264 -16.56 -15.40 13.14
N SER A 265 -15.50 -14.57 13.15
CA SER A 265 -15.57 -13.20 12.63
C SER A 265 -15.70 -13.17 11.10
N ARG A 266 -15.05 -14.10 10.39
CA ARG A 266 -15.17 -14.21 8.92
C ARG A 266 -16.58 -14.51 8.44
N ILE A 267 -17.35 -15.31 9.17
CA ILE A 267 -18.77 -15.56 8.83
C ILE A 267 -19.59 -14.28 8.97
N LYS A 268 -19.37 -13.49 10.04
CA LYS A 268 -20.05 -12.20 10.23
C LYS A 268 -19.77 -11.28 9.03
N ILE A 269 -18.50 -11.17 8.65
CA ILE A 269 -18.05 -10.38 7.50
C ILE A 269 -18.72 -10.85 6.20
N LEU A 270 -18.69 -12.16 5.93
CA LEU A 270 -19.32 -12.75 4.76
C LEU A 270 -20.81 -12.45 4.71
N ARG A 271 -21.52 -12.56 5.84
CA ARG A 271 -22.96 -12.34 5.94
C ARG A 271 -23.34 -10.90 5.61
N GLU A 272 -22.61 -9.93 6.14
CA GLU A 272 -22.84 -8.51 5.84
C GLU A 272 -22.50 -8.19 4.38
N PHE A 273 -21.42 -8.76 3.86
CA PHE A 273 -20.97 -8.46 2.49
C PHE A 273 -21.87 -9.07 1.42
N ILE A 274 -22.38 -10.29 1.61
CA ILE A 274 -23.21 -10.98 0.61
C ILE A 274 -24.63 -10.41 0.48
N ALA A 275 -25.10 -9.68 1.49
CA ALA A 275 -26.38 -8.97 1.45
C ALA A 275 -26.35 -7.74 0.51
N LEU A 276 -25.16 -7.32 0.08
CA LEU A 276 -24.98 -6.17 -0.80
C LEU A 276 -25.11 -6.56 -2.26
N ASP A 277 -25.68 -5.69 -3.07
CA ASP A 277 -25.58 -5.81 -4.52
C ASP A 277 -24.12 -5.55 -4.98
N PHE A 278 -23.83 -5.88 -6.24
CA PHE A 278 -22.47 -5.74 -6.78
C PHE A 278 -21.95 -4.28 -6.73
N ARG A 279 -22.82 -3.28 -6.91
CA ARG A 279 -22.42 -1.87 -6.92
C ARG A 279 -22.03 -1.41 -5.51
N HIS A 280 -22.83 -1.74 -4.51
CA HIS A 280 -22.56 -1.39 -3.12
C HIS A 280 -21.38 -2.19 -2.56
N ALA A 281 -21.26 -3.47 -2.91
CA ALA A 281 -20.09 -4.28 -2.60
C ALA A 281 -18.81 -3.64 -3.18
N HIS A 282 -18.84 -3.23 -4.46
CA HIS A 282 -17.72 -2.53 -5.10
C HIS A 282 -17.36 -1.22 -4.38
N HIS A 283 -18.38 -0.44 -3.98
CA HIS A 283 -18.19 0.80 -3.23
C HIS A 283 -17.51 0.55 -1.88
N ILE A 284 -17.89 -0.49 -1.14
CA ILE A 284 -17.22 -0.85 0.11
C ILE A 284 -15.75 -1.23 -0.11
N LEU A 285 -15.42 -1.99 -1.16
CA LEU A 285 -14.04 -2.34 -1.46
C LEU A 285 -13.19 -1.08 -1.70
N ASP A 286 -13.73 -0.08 -2.38
CA ASP A 286 -13.06 1.20 -2.61
C ASP A 286 -12.89 2.00 -1.31
N MET A 287 -13.88 1.99 -0.44
CA MET A 287 -13.80 2.62 0.88
C MET A 287 -12.74 1.93 1.77
N MET A 288 -12.63 0.60 1.72
CA MET A 288 -11.60 -0.15 2.43
C MET A 288 -10.19 0.18 1.92
N LEU A 289 -10.00 0.27 0.61
CA LEU A 289 -8.72 0.66 0.00
C LEU A 289 -8.34 2.10 0.31
N LEU A 290 -9.31 3.01 0.25
CA LEU A 290 -9.14 4.42 0.64
C LEU A 290 -8.70 4.52 2.09
N SER A 291 -9.41 3.86 3.00
CA SER A 291 -9.08 3.85 4.43
C SER A 291 -7.69 3.25 4.67
N SER A 292 -7.36 2.14 3.99
CA SER A 292 -6.04 1.52 4.07
C SER A 292 -4.92 2.49 3.66
N PHE A 293 -5.12 3.21 2.55
CA PHE A 293 -4.18 4.21 2.08
C PHE A 293 -4.01 5.36 3.08
N GLU A 294 -5.11 5.95 3.55
CA GLU A 294 -5.06 7.06 4.49
C GLU A 294 -4.37 6.64 5.80
N HIS A 295 -4.65 5.43 6.27
CA HIS A 295 -4.03 4.90 7.48
C HIS A 295 -2.52 4.68 7.32
N CYS A 296 -2.08 4.20 6.15
CA CYS A 296 -0.67 3.88 5.92
C CYS A 296 0.19 5.09 5.52
N TYR A 297 -0.38 6.10 4.85
CA TYR A 297 0.41 7.14 4.17
C TYR A 297 0.13 8.58 4.65
N THR A 298 -0.93 8.81 5.42
CA THR A 298 -1.33 10.15 5.88
C THR A 298 -1.40 10.23 7.41
N ARG A 299 -1.68 11.41 7.95
CA ARG A 299 -1.86 11.60 9.39
C ARG A 299 -3.23 11.16 9.92
N LYS A 300 -4.07 10.50 9.12
CA LYS A 300 -5.46 10.17 9.52
C LYS A 300 -5.53 9.40 10.83
N THR A 301 -4.65 8.42 11.03
CA THR A 301 -4.58 7.64 12.28
C THR A 301 -4.33 8.52 13.50
N MET A 302 -3.40 9.48 13.37
CA MET A 302 -3.11 10.47 14.40
C MET A 302 -4.29 11.41 14.62
N LEU A 303 -4.92 11.91 13.55
CA LEU A 303 -6.05 12.84 13.61
C LEU A 303 -7.30 12.22 14.24
N ASN A 304 -7.47 10.90 14.12
CA ASN A 304 -8.56 10.20 14.80
C ASN A 304 -8.40 10.26 16.33
N SER A 305 -7.21 10.52 16.87
CA SER A 305 -6.99 10.68 18.32
C SER A 305 -7.43 12.06 18.81
N GLY A 306 -7.88 12.15 20.07
CA GLY A 306 -8.30 13.44 20.63
C GLY A 306 -7.17 14.46 20.67
N LEU A 307 -5.95 14.06 21.03
CA LEU A 307 -4.79 14.94 21.02
C LEU A 307 -4.44 15.40 19.59
N GLY A 308 -4.51 14.49 18.62
CA GLY A 308 -4.27 14.80 17.21
C GLY A 308 -5.26 15.83 16.68
N LEU A 309 -6.56 15.61 16.91
CA LEU A 309 -7.63 16.54 16.51
C LEU A 309 -7.48 17.91 17.18
N CYS A 310 -7.21 17.97 18.49
CA CYS A 310 -6.98 19.24 19.19
C CYS A 310 -5.79 20.00 18.59
N SER A 311 -4.68 19.30 18.31
CA SER A 311 -3.50 19.94 17.70
C SER A 311 -3.79 20.43 16.27
N TYR A 312 -4.54 19.66 15.49
CA TYR A 312 -4.94 20.02 14.13
C TYR A 312 -5.79 21.29 14.08
N LEU A 313 -6.74 21.42 15.00
CA LEU A 313 -7.59 22.60 15.10
C LEU A 313 -6.84 23.83 15.65
N LEU A 314 -5.91 23.64 16.59
CA LEU A 314 -5.24 24.74 17.29
C LEU A 314 -4.10 25.40 16.48
N LEU A 315 -3.29 24.61 15.75
CA LEU A 315 -2.07 25.10 15.09
C LEU A 315 -2.29 26.25 14.09
N PRO A 316 -3.34 26.23 13.22
CA PRO A 316 -3.58 27.33 12.28
C PRO A 316 -3.85 28.66 12.98
N PHE A 317 -4.55 28.66 14.13
CA PHE A 317 -4.82 29.87 14.89
C PHE A 317 -3.56 30.43 15.57
N LEU A 318 -2.68 29.55 16.08
CA LEU A 318 -1.39 29.97 16.65
C LEU A 318 -0.47 30.57 15.57
N ALA A 319 -0.44 29.95 14.38
CA ALA A 319 0.32 30.46 13.23
C ALA A 319 -0.26 31.79 12.70
N LEU A 320 -1.59 31.95 12.71
CA LEU A 320 -2.21 33.23 12.35
C LEU A 320 -1.90 34.33 13.38
N ALA A 321 -1.96 34.00 14.67
CA ALA A 321 -1.63 34.93 15.74
C ALA A 321 -0.17 35.40 15.66
N SER A 322 0.77 34.53 15.29
CA SER A 322 2.18 34.92 15.12
C SER A 322 2.38 35.88 13.95
N VAL A 323 1.71 35.68 12.81
CA VAL A 323 1.72 36.60 11.66
C VAL A 323 1.14 37.97 12.04
N ILE A 324 0.04 37.99 12.79
CA ILE A 324 -0.60 39.24 13.25
C ILE A 324 0.35 40.01 14.19
N LEU A 325 0.96 39.31 15.16
CA LEU A 325 1.94 39.93 16.06
C LEU A 325 3.16 40.47 15.30
N PHE A 326 3.65 39.71 14.31
CA PHE A 326 4.73 40.15 13.44
C PHE A 326 4.34 41.39 12.62
N SER A 327 3.13 41.43 12.04
CA SER A 327 2.71 42.57 11.21
C SER A 327 2.47 43.85 12.03
N ILE A 328 1.95 43.74 13.25
CA ILE A 328 1.78 44.87 14.18
C ILE A 328 3.16 45.45 14.58
N GLY A 329 4.20 44.64 14.60
CA GLY A 329 5.57 45.04 14.90
C GLY A 329 6.29 45.80 13.77
N HIS A 330 5.68 46.04 12.60
CA HIS A 330 6.36 46.59 11.42
C HIS A 330 7.14 47.89 11.66
N LYS A 331 6.70 48.73 12.60
CA LYS A 331 7.33 50.01 12.94
C LYS A 331 8.75 49.86 13.51
N TYR A 332 9.09 48.67 14.00
CA TYR A 332 10.36 48.38 14.65
C TYR A 332 11.33 47.61 13.74
N TYR A 333 10.96 47.39 12.47
CA TYR A 333 11.78 46.63 11.53
C TYR A 333 12.69 47.48 10.66
N HIS A 334 12.68 48.81 10.83
CA HIS A 334 13.55 49.72 10.08
C HIS A 334 15.05 49.50 10.34
N ASP A 335 15.39 48.94 11.51
CA ASP A 335 16.77 48.65 11.92
C ASP A 335 17.28 47.28 11.39
N TYR A 336 16.39 46.49 10.76
CA TYR A 336 16.74 45.18 10.20
C TYR A 336 16.92 45.26 8.69
N ASN A 337 17.64 44.27 8.13
CA ASN A 337 17.81 44.18 6.68
C ASN A 337 16.45 44.01 5.98
N ALA A 338 16.14 44.92 5.06
CA ALA A 338 14.87 44.93 4.33
C ALA A 338 14.61 43.61 3.58
N THR A 339 15.65 42.91 3.15
CA THR A 339 15.53 41.59 2.51
C THR A 339 15.10 40.52 3.51
N ASP A 340 15.68 40.50 4.71
CA ASP A 340 15.32 39.53 5.77
C ASP A 340 13.88 39.75 6.26
N VAL A 341 13.44 41.01 6.33
CA VAL A 341 12.05 41.36 6.64
C VAL A 341 11.10 40.80 5.59
N LYS A 342 11.40 40.99 4.29
CA LYS A 342 10.59 40.43 3.19
C LYS A 342 10.55 38.91 3.24
N VAL A 343 11.69 38.25 3.42
CA VAL A 343 11.76 36.78 3.52
C VAL A 343 10.94 36.30 4.72
N THR A 344 11.06 36.94 5.88
CA THR A 344 10.29 36.57 7.08
C THR A 344 8.78 36.72 6.87
N TYR A 345 8.33 37.79 6.22
CA TYR A 345 6.92 37.95 5.85
C TYR A 345 6.44 36.83 4.92
N ILE A 346 7.23 36.48 3.91
CA ILE A 346 6.91 35.39 2.97
C ILE A 346 6.78 34.08 3.74
N LEU A 347 7.77 33.75 4.58
CA LEU A 347 7.77 32.51 5.36
C LEU A 347 6.57 32.43 6.29
N PHE A 348 6.34 33.46 7.12
CA PHE A 348 5.23 33.48 8.07
C PHE A 348 3.88 33.40 7.37
N SER A 349 3.69 34.18 6.30
CA SER A 349 2.41 34.22 5.57
C SER A 349 2.13 32.92 4.83
N CYS A 350 3.13 32.37 4.13
CA CYS A 350 2.98 31.14 3.37
C CYS A 350 2.84 29.91 4.28
N THR A 351 3.59 29.82 5.38
CA THR A 351 3.43 28.72 6.35
C THR A 351 2.03 28.73 6.98
N THR A 352 1.54 29.90 7.40
CA THR A 352 0.16 30.03 7.94
C THR A 352 -0.90 29.73 6.88
N LEU A 353 -0.71 30.21 5.65
CA LEU A 353 -1.61 29.92 4.54
C LEU A 353 -1.71 28.40 4.30
N LEU A 354 -0.59 27.68 4.37
CA LEU A 354 -0.58 26.22 4.20
C LEU A 354 -1.36 25.51 5.31
N GLU A 355 -1.20 25.93 6.58
CA GLU A 355 -1.97 25.38 7.71
C GLU A 355 -3.48 25.64 7.56
N VAL A 356 -3.88 26.85 7.11
CA VAL A 356 -5.30 27.20 6.87
C VAL A 356 -5.87 26.43 5.68
N ILE A 357 -5.13 26.31 4.57
CA ILE A 357 -5.57 25.55 3.39
C ILE A 357 -5.83 24.10 3.78
N ILE A 358 -4.96 23.49 4.57
CA ILE A 358 -5.16 22.10 4.98
C ILE A 358 -6.42 21.99 5.85
N LEU A 359 -6.59 22.87 6.85
CA LEU A 359 -7.80 22.90 7.69
C LEU A 359 -9.10 22.97 6.86
N LEU A 360 -9.10 23.77 5.80
CA LEU A 360 -10.27 23.99 4.94
C LEU A 360 -10.50 22.88 3.93
N LEU A 361 -9.45 22.34 3.31
CA LEU A 361 -9.58 21.38 2.22
C LEU A 361 -9.67 19.93 2.69
N ASP A 362 -9.03 19.55 3.80
CA ASP A 362 -8.98 18.16 4.29
C ASP A 362 -10.37 17.46 4.35
N PRO A 363 -11.46 18.12 4.83
CA PRO A 363 -12.79 17.51 4.84
C PRO A 363 -13.40 17.27 3.45
N PHE A 364 -12.96 18.02 2.43
CA PHE A 364 -13.50 17.99 1.07
C PHE A 364 -12.62 17.22 0.09
N ILE A 365 -11.46 16.73 0.54
CA ILE A 365 -10.60 15.86 -0.25
C ILE A 365 -11.27 14.46 -0.31
N SER A 366 -12.35 14.37 -1.09
CA SER A 366 -13.00 13.13 -1.48
C SER A 366 -12.29 12.60 -2.71
N PHE A 367 -11.38 11.66 -2.51
CA PHE A 367 -10.69 10.98 -3.60
C PHE A 367 -11.53 9.79 -4.07
N THR A 368 -12.33 9.98 -5.11
CA THR A 368 -12.85 8.89 -5.92
C THR A 368 -11.97 8.75 -7.15
N GLU A 369 -11.28 7.62 -7.26
CA GLU A 369 -10.50 7.30 -8.46
C GLU A 369 -10.93 5.95 -9.04
N SER A 370 -11.01 5.89 -10.36
CA SER A 370 -11.19 4.63 -11.08
C SER A 370 -9.85 3.89 -11.13
N VAL A 371 -9.80 2.69 -10.55
CA VAL A 371 -8.63 1.82 -10.70
C VAL A 371 -8.41 1.50 -12.16
N LYS A 372 -7.21 1.84 -12.65
CA LYS A 372 -6.74 1.47 -13.96
C LYS A 372 -6.13 0.07 -13.89
N VAL A 373 -6.39 -0.75 -14.90
CA VAL A 373 -5.79 -2.09 -15.01
C VAL A 373 -4.60 -1.98 -15.94
N SER A 374 -3.39 -1.98 -15.37
CA SER A 374 -2.12 -1.95 -16.11
C SER A 374 -1.97 -3.21 -16.98
N GLN A 375 -1.36 -3.09 -18.14
CA GLN A 375 -1.25 -4.19 -19.11
C GLN A 375 0.13 -4.27 -19.71
N HIS A 376 0.57 -5.51 -19.94
CA HIS A 376 1.71 -5.81 -20.80
C HIS A 376 1.30 -6.85 -21.84
N SER A 377 1.67 -6.59 -23.10
CA SER A 377 1.71 -7.60 -24.15
C SER A 377 3.14 -7.99 -24.41
N LEU A 378 3.41 -9.29 -24.34
CA LEU A 378 4.70 -9.89 -24.62
C LEU A 378 5.13 -9.66 -26.09
N LEU A 379 4.18 -9.71 -27.03
CA LEU A 379 4.41 -9.46 -28.46
C LEU A 379 4.81 -8.00 -28.72
N SER A 380 4.12 -7.04 -28.12
CA SER A 380 4.46 -5.62 -28.22
C SER A 380 5.85 -5.33 -27.65
N CYS A 381 6.20 -5.97 -26.53
CA CYS A 381 7.52 -5.87 -25.92
C CYS A 381 8.62 -6.40 -26.85
N GLY A 382 8.42 -7.59 -27.44
CA GLY A 382 9.37 -8.18 -28.40
C GLY A 382 9.52 -7.34 -29.68
N TYR A 383 8.42 -6.79 -30.21
CA TYR A 383 8.47 -5.90 -31.37
C TYR A 383 9.29 -4.63 -31.11
N ARG A 384 9.11 -3.99 -29.94
CA ARG A 384 9.86 -2.79 -29.53
C ARG A 384 11.35 -3.07 -29.30
N ALA A 385 11.70 -4.27 -28.80
CA ALA A 385 13.10 -4.68 -28.70
C ALA A 385 13.79 -4.71 -30.07
N LYS A 386 13.07 -5.13 -31.13
CA LYS A 386 13.54 -5.19 -32.52
C LYS A 386 13.60 -3.81 -33.20
N ARG A 387 12.67 -2.92 -32.89
CA ARG A 387 12.61 -1.54 -33.44
C ARG A 387 12.61 -0.52 -32.29
N PRO A 388 13.79 -0.22 -31.70
CA PRO A 388 13.87 0.65 -30.54
C PRO A 388 13.47 2.09 -30.90
N THR A 389 12.64 2.68 -30.04
CA THR A 389 12.25 4.08 -30.13
C THR A 389 13.43 5.01 -29.83
N VAL A 390 13.29 6.31 -30.11
CA VAL A 390 14.31 7.32 -29.76
C VAL A 390 14.62 7.31 -28.26
N LEU A 391 13.60 7.20 -27.42
CA LEU A 391 13.76 7.09 -25.96
C LEU A 391 14.60 5.87 -25.57
N MET A 392 14.36 4.71 -26.19
CA MET A 392 15.15 3.49 -25.93
C MET A 392 16.61 3.62 -26.40
N LYS A 393 16.85 4.31 -27.54
CA LYS A 393 18.20 4.62 -28.02
C LYS A 393 18.96 5.59 -27.11
N LEU A 394 18.25 6.50 -26.44
CA LEU A 394 18.85 7.34 -25.41
C LEU A 394 19.14 6.52 -24.14
N ALA A 395 18.20 5.67 -23.74
CA ALA A 395 18.35 4.79 -22.56
C ALA A 395 19.51 3.80 -22.68
N THR A 396 19.90 3.39 -23.91
CA THR A 396 21.09 2.55 -24.11
C THR A 396 22.38 3.23 -23.68
N LEU A 397 22.48 4.56 -23.73
CA LEU A 397 23.67 5.30 -23.31
C LEU A 397 23.91 5.23 -21.79
N VAL A 398 22.87 4.90 -21.01
CA VAL A 398 22.89 4.82 -19.55
C VAL A 398 22.66 3.39 -19.06
N SER A 399 22.73 2.39 -19.96
CA SER A 399 22.47 0.97 -19.66
C SER A 399 21.07 0.67 -19.06
N CYS A 400 20.08 1.53 -19.32
CA CYS A 400 18.70 1.40 -18.81
C CYS A 400 17.68 0.99 -19.87
N LYS A 401 18.12 0.43 -21.02
CA LYS A 401 17.23 0.08 -22.14
C LYS A 401 16.08 -0.85 -21.74
N ASP A 402 16.40 -1.93 -21.02
CA ASP A 402 15.40 -2.93 -20.64
C ASP A 402 14.43 -2.38 -19.59
N TYR A 403 14.94 -1.57 -18.67
CA TYR A 403 14.12 -0.84 -17.70
C TYR A 403 13.12 0.09 -18.42
N VAL A 404 13.57 0.86 -19.41
CA VAL A 404 12.68 1.74 -20.20
C VAL A 404 11.67 0.94 -21.03
N ASN A 405 12.08 -0.19 -21.62
CA ASN A 405 11.16 -1.04 -22.40
C ASN A 405 10.01 -1.58 -21.54
N MET A 406 10.29 -1.94 -20.29
CA MET A 406 9.30 -2.50 -19.38
C MET A 406 8.49 -1.41 -18.67
N HIS A 407 9.12 -0.38 -18.11
CA HIS A 407 8.45 0.58 -17.24
C HIS A 407 7.83 1.79 -17.98
N CYS A 408 8.29 2.13 -19.18
CA CYS A 408 7.77 3.29 -19.93
C CYS A 408 6.66 2.95 -20.93
N TYR A 409 6.37 1.66 -21.14
CA TYR A 409 5.38 1.19 -22.12
C TYR A 409 4.33 0.26 -21.50
N ILE A 410 3.92 0.60 -20.27
CA ILE A 410 2.76 -0.02 -19.61
C ILE A 410 1.51 0.54 -20.30
N GLU A 411 0.68 -0.36 -20.83
CA GLU A 411 -0.62 -0.01 -21.42
C GLU A 411 -1.69 0.02 -20.32
N GLU A 412 -2.77 0.75 -20.51
CA GLU A 412 -3.90 0.79 -19.58
C GLU A 412 -5.13 0.18 -20.25
N ALA A 413 -5.82 -0.73 -19.57
CA ALA A 413 -7.06 -1.30 -20.08
C ALA A 413 -8.17 -0.22 -20.20
N PRO A 414 -9.16 -0.42 -21.09
CA PRO A 414 -10.30 0.47 -21.20
C PRO A 414 -11.05 0.68 -19.86
N PRO A 415 -11.70 1.85 -19.67
CA PRO A 415 -12.52 2.10 -18.49
C PRO A 415 -13.60 1.03 -18.31
N GLY A 416 -13.85 0.60 -17.08
CA GLY A 416 -14.88 -0.40 -16.75
C GLY A 416 -14.39 -1.85 -16.71
N CYS A 417 -13.23 -2.19 -17.29
CA CYS A 417 -12.69 -3.55 -17.24
C CYS A 417 -12.43 -4.05 -15.81
N SER A 418 -12.03 -3.17 -14.88
CA SER A 418 -11.87 -3.54 -13.45
C SER A 418 -13.18 -4.05 -12.85
N ALA A 419 -14.31 -3.36 -13.11
CA ALA A 419 -15.61 -3.77 -12.61
C ALA A 419 -16.06 -5.09 -13.25
N LEU A 420 -15.85 -5.25 -14.56
CA LEU A 420 -16.15 -6.50 -15.28
C LEU A 420 -15.38 -7.70 -14.68
N ILE A 421 -14.09 -7.55 -14.43
CA ILE A 421 -13.27 -8.64 -13.84
C ILE A 421 -13.74 -8.97 -12.42
N LEU A 422 -14.09 -7.96 -11.62
CA LEU A 422 -14.65 -8.20 -10.28
C LEU A 422 -16.01 -8.90 -10.33
N GLN A 423 -16.83 -8.67 -11.35
CA GLN A 423 -18.07 -9.45 -11.56
C GLN A 423 -17.76 -10.92 -11.84
N PHE A 424 -16.75 -11.21 -12.68
CA PHE A 424 -16.34 -12.59 -12.94
C PHE A 424 -15.82 -13.29 -11.68
N VAL A 425 -14.97 -12.61 -10.90
CA VAL A 425 -14.48 -13.15 -9.62
C VAL A 425 -15.63 -13.38 -8.65
N HIS A 426 -16.53 -12.40 -8.50
CA HIS A 426 -17.71 -12.52 -7.63
C HIS A 426 -18.59 -13.72 -8.04
N GLY A 427 -18.87 -13.88 -9.35
CA GLY A 427 -19.61 -15.01 -9.89
C GLY A 427 -18.90 -16.35 -9.65
N TYR A 428 -17.59 -16.40 -9.86
CA TYR A 428 -16.75 -17.58 -9.62
C TYR A 428 -16.82 -18.05 -8.16
N VAL A 429 -16.63 -17.13 -7.20
CA VAL A 429 -16.66 -17.47 -5.77
C VAL A 429 -18.06 -17.87 -5.32
N ARG A 430 -19.09 -17.14 -5.77
CA ARG A 430 -20.49 -17.46 -5.44
C ARG A 430 -20.88 -18.83 -6.00
N GLY A 431 -20.49 -19.15 -7.23
CA GLY A 431 -20.67 -20.48 -7.83
C GLY A 431 -19.91 -21.56 -7.05
N GLY A 432 -18.69 -21.27 -6.61
CA GLY A 432 -17.87 -22.17 -5.79
C GLY A 432 -18.56 -22.59 -4.50
N TRP A 433 -19.12 -21.64 -3.76
CA TRP A 433 -19.89 -21.92 -2.53
C TRP A 433 -21.15 -22.75 -2.81
N LYS A 434 -21.87 -22.46 -3.90
CA LYS A 434 -23.12 -23.17 -4.24
C LYS A 434 -22.86 -24.62 -4.67
N GLU A 435 -21.93 -24.80 -5.60
CA GLU A 435 -21.77 -26.03 -6.38
C GLU A 435 -20.63 -26.95 -5.90
N TYR A 436 -19.60 -26.42 -5.23
CA TYR A 436 -18.35 -27.18 -5.01
C TYR A 436 -17.90 -27.28 -3.55
N ILE A 437 -18.04 -26.20 -2.78
CA ILE A 437 -17.55 -26.16 -1.39
C ILE A 437 -18.63 -26.75 -0.47
N HIS A 438 -18.32 -27.88 0.16
CA HIS A 438 -19.23 -28.57 1.08
C HIS A 438 -18.60 -28.88 2.44
N ASN A 439 -17.28 -28.80 2.54
CA ASN A 439 -16.50 -29.18 3.72
C ASN A 439 -15.11 -28.50 3.70
N ALA A 440 -14.33 -28.69 4.77
CA ALA A 440 -13.00 -28.11 4.90
C ALA A 440 -12.04 -28.51 3.75
N ALA A 441 -12.10 -29.76 3.28
CA ALA A 441 -11.22 -30.26 2.21
C ALA A 441 -11.53 -29.60 0.86
N SER A 442 -12.81 -29.55 0.47
CA SER A 442 -13.26 -28.87 -0.74
C SER A 442 -13.00 -27.36 -0.68
N PHE A 443 -13.15 -26.72 0.49
CA PHE A 443 -12.78 -25.31 0.69
C PHE A 443 -11.28 -25.06 0.43
N ARG A 444 -10.39 -25.87 1.03
CA ARG A 444 -8.94 -25.74 0.79
C ARG A 444 -8.55 -26.00 -0.66
N ASN A 445 -9.19 -27.00 -1.27
CA ASN A 445 -8.97 -27.32 -2.67
C ASN A 445 -9.40 -26.17 -3.58
N PHE A 446 -10.56 -25.56 -3.33
CA PHE A 446 -11.05 -24.42 -4.10
C PHE A 446 -10.05 -23.26 -4.09
N ASN A 447 -9.53 -22.88 -2.92
CA ASN A 447 -8.54 -21.83 -2.74
C ASN A 447 -7.13 -22.19 -3.27
N GLY A 448 -6.90 -23.45 -3.63
CA GLY A 448 -5.62 -23.94 -4.15
C GLY A 448 -5.53 -24.05 -5.68
N ARG A 449 -6.63 -23.86 -6.40
CA ARG A 449 -6.71 -24.11 -7.84
C ARG A 449 -6.25 -22.92 -8.68
N LYS A 450 -5.78 -23.23 -9.90
CA LYS A 450 -5.22 -22.29 -10.87
C LYS A 450 -5.88 -22.40 -12.25
N GLY A 451 -7.05 -23.03 -12.33
CA GLY A 451 -7.74 -23.40 -13.58
C GLY A 451 -8.29 -24.82 -13.58
N HIS A 452 -7.87 -25.66 -12.62
CA HIS A 452 -8.27 -27.07 -12.57
C HIS A 452 -9.77 -27.26 -12.37
N TRP A 453 -10.48 -26.30 -11.77
CA TRP A 453 -11.93 -26.41 -11.61
C TRP A 453 -12.62 -26.21 -12.95
N THR A 454 -12.28 -25.15 -13.67
CA THR A 454 -12.83 -24.81 -14.99
C THR A 454 -12.63 -25.97 -15.96
N LEU A 455 -11.41 -26.50 -16.05
CA LEU A 455 -11.12 -27.66 -16.90
C LEU A 455 -11.93 -28.90 -16.50
N LYS A 456 -12.16 -29.12 -15.19
CA LYS A 456 -13.00 -30.24 -14.73
C LYS A 456 -14.47 -30.01 -15.07
N LYS A 457 -15.00 -28.79 -14.89
CA LYS A 457 -16.40 -28.43 -15.14
C LYS A 457 -16.78 -28.52 -16.62
N ARG A 458 -15.81 -28.24 -17.51
CA ARG A 458 -15.97 -28.30 -18.97
C ARG A 458 -15.54 -29.63 -19.59
N SER A 459 -15.28 -30.65 -18.77
CA SER A 459 -14.85 -31.98 -19.24
C SER A 459 -13.57 -31.97 -20.10
N LEU A 460 -12.62 -31.08 -19.76
CA LEU A 460 -11.30 -30.94 -20.41
C LEU A 460 -10.14 -31.35 -19.48
N PRO A 461 -10.15 -32.53 -18.83
CA PRO A 461 -9.08 -32.94 -17.92
C PRO A 461 -7.75 -33.18 -18.65
N HIS A 462 -7.77 -33.43 -19.96
CA HIS A 462 -6.58 -33.62 -20.77
C HIS A 462 -5.71 -32.34 -20.80
N LEU A 463 -6.29 -31.14 -20.68
CA LEU A 463 -5.54 -29.87 -20.66
C LEU A 463 -4.81 -29.58 -19.33
N ARG A 464 -4.94 -30.44 -18.32
CA ARG A 464 -4.34 -30.22 -16.98
C ARG A 464 -2.81 -30.09 -17.01
N TRP A 465 -2.15 -30.66 -18.02
CA TRP A 465 -0.70 -30.54 -18.19
C TRP A 465 -0.27 -29.06 -18.29
N SER A 466 -1.12 -28.18 -18.81
CA SER A 466 -0.85 -26.74 -18.94
C SER A 466 -0.81 -26.00 -17.58
N LEU A 467 -1.40 -26.58 -16.54
CA LEU A 467 -1.48 -26.01 -15.19
C LEU A 467 -0.55 -26.69 -14.18
N ASN A 468 -0.03 -27.89 -14.52
CA ASN A 468 0.83 -28.70 -13.66
C ASN A 468 2.31 -28.34 -13.86
N MET A 469 2.62 -27.04 -13.80
CA MET A 469 3.98 -26.52 -13.83
C MET A 469 4.15 -25.41 -12.79
N ALA A 470 5.36 -24.85 -12.71
CA ALA A 470 5.59 -23.65 -11.90
C ALA A 470 4.61 -22.54 -12.33
N PHE A 471 4.05 -21.82 -11.36
CA PHE A 471 2.92 -20.92 -11.62
C PHE A 471 3.28 -19.79 -12.60
N ASP A 472 4.49 -19.23 -12.43
CA ASP A 472 5.09 -18.26 -13.35
C ASP A 472 5.09 -18.77 -14.81
N ARG A 473 5.42 -20.06 -15.02
CA ARG A 473 5.38 -20.70 -16.34
C ARG A 473 3.96 -20.94 -16.84
N SER A 474 3.02 -21.34 -15.97
CA SER A 474 1.61 -21.48 -16.37
C SER A 474 1.00 -20.14 -16.79
N VAL A 475 1.25 -19.07 -16.04
CA VAL A 475 0.80 -17.72 -16.40
C VAL A 475 1.36 -17.33 -17.76
N LEU A 476 2.66 -17.54 -17.99
CA LEU A 476 3.28 -17.20 -19.26
C LEU A 476 2.76 -18.07 -20.43
N LEU A 477 2.58 -19.38 -20.22
CA LEU A 477 2.02 -20.31 -21.20
C LEU A 477 0.63 -19.85 -21.66
N TRP A 478 -0.28 -19.65 -20.69
CA TRP A 478 -1.65 -19.22 -20.97
C TRP A 478 -1.69 -17.80 -21.55
N HIS A 479 -0.76 -16.92 -21.18
CA HIS A 479 -0.65 -15.59 -21.77
C HIS A 479 -0.34 -15.67 -23.27
N ILE A 480 0.68 -16.46 -23.65
CA ILE A 480 1.04 -16.67 -25.06
C ILE A 480 -0.13 -17.32 -25.81
N THR A 481 -0.76 -18.36 -25.25
CA THR A 481 -1.92 -19.00 -25.88
C THR A 481 -3.08 -18.03 -26.08
N THR A 482 -3.37 -17.17 -25.09
CA THR A 482 -4.47 -16.19 -25.18
C THR A 482 -4.16 -15.13 -26.23
N ASP A 483 -2.93 -14.62 -26.28
CA ASP A 483 -2.51 -13.64 -27.30
C ASP A 483 -2.58 -14.25 -28.72
N LEU A 484 -2.20 -15.53 -28.90
CA LEU A 484 -2.33 -16.24 -30.17
C LEU A 484 -3.79 -16.42 -30.59
N LEU A 485 -4.67 -16.83 -29.66
CA LEU A 485 -6.11 -16.90 -29.93
C LEU A 485 -6.66 -15.53 -30.36
N CYS A 486 -6.37 -14.46 -29.60
CA CYS A 486 -6.81 -13.12 -29.94
C CYS A 486 -6.29 -12.66 -31.32
N TYR A 487 -5.07 -13.05 -31.69
CA TYR A 487 -4.49 -12.74 -33.00
C TYR A 487 -5.29 -13.37 -34.15
N ASP A 488 -5.59 -14.67 -34.06
CA ASP A 488 -6.38 -15.39 -35.09
C ASP A 488 -7.74 -14.70 -35.31
N TYR A 489 -8.41 -14.32 -34.22
CA TYR A 489 -9.68 -13.59 -34.27
C TYR A 489 -9.57 -12.18 -34.86
N THR A 490 -8.50 -11.47 -34.50
CA THR A 490 -8.24 -10.13 -35.06
C THR A 490 -8.01 -10.22 -36.57
N THR A 491 -7.31 -11.25 -37.04
CA THR A 491 -7.12 -11.49 -38.49
C THR A 491 -8.41 -11.92 -39.19
N ALA A 492 -9.33 -12.57 -38.48
CA ALA A 492 -10.65 -12.95 -38.97
C ALA A 492 -11.69 -11.80 -38.95
N GLY A 493 -11.33 -10.61 -38.44
CA GLY A 493 -12.18 -9.42 -38.43
C GLY A 493 -13.27 -9.37 -37.35
N ASN A 494 -13.30 -10.31 -36.40
CA ASN A 494 -14.27 -10.39 -35.31
C ASN A 494 -13.56 -10.63 -33.98
N ILE A 495 -13.52 -9.64 -33.08
CA ILE A 495 -13.15 -9.86 -31.67
C ILE A 495 -14.44 -10.08 -30.88
N PRO A 496 -14.67 -11.28 -30.32
CA PRO A 496 -15.86 -11.54 -29.52
C PRO A 496 -15.85 -10.68 -28.26
N GLU A 497 -17.00 -10.13 -27.87
CA GLU A 497 -17.12 -9.42 -26.59
C GLU A 497 -16.68 -10.31 -25.41
N CYS A 498 -16.96 -11.62 -25.48
CA CYS A 498 -16.55 -12.63 -24.49
C CYS A 498 -15.02 -12.82 -24.38
N ALA A 499 -14.24 -12.43 -25.39
CA ALA A 499 -12.77 -12.50 -25.37
C ALA A 499 -12.14 -11.36 -24.57
N THR A 500 -12.82 -10.21 -24.47
CA THR A 500 -12.27 -8.97 -23.91
C THR A 500 -11.81 -9.15 -22.46
N GLY A 501 -12.65 -9.76 -21.62
CA GLY A 501 -12.33 -10.01 -20.22
C GLY A 501 -11.08 -10.87 -20.04
N SER A 502 -11.03 -12.00 -20.76
CA SER A 502 -9.91 -12.94 -20.77
C SER A 502 -8.61 -12.30 -21.22
N ALA A 503 -8.63 -11.53 -22.31
CA ALA A 503 -7.47 -10.81 -22.83
C ALA A 503 -6.95 -9.78 -21.83
N VAL A 504 -7.85 -9.05 -21.15
CA VAL A 504 -7.46 -8.06 -20.13
C VAL A 504 -6.81 -8.74 -18.92
N ILE A 505 -7.40 -9.83 -18.40
CA ILE A 505 -6.81 -10.55 -17.27
C ILE A 505 -5.44 -11.14 -17.65
N SER A 506 -5.34 -11.76 -18.84
CA SER A 506 -4.08 -12.29 -19.38
C SER A 506 -2.96 -11.24 -19.39
N ARG A 507 -3.22 -10.06 -19.97
CA ARG A 507 -2.25 -8.96 -20.04
C ARG A 507 -1.93 -8.34 -18.68
N TYR A 508 -2.90 -8.31 -17.76
CA TYR A 508 -2.67 -7.88 -16.37
C TYR A 508 -1.76 -8.86 -15.62
N MET A 509 -1.99 -10.15 -15.77
CA MET A 509 -1.17 -11.20 -15.12
C MET A 509 0.25 -11.21 -15.69
N ALA A 510 0.43 -10.98 -16.99
CA ALA A 510 1.73 -10.76 -17.61
C ALA A 510 2.42 -9.48 -17.06
N TYR A 511 1.65 -8.41 -16.84
CA TYR A 511 2.15 -7.20 -16.20
C TYR A 511 2.66 -7.47 -14.79
N LEU A 512 1.90 -8.18 -13.96
CA LEU A 512 2.33 -8.56 -12.63
C LEU A 512 3.61 -9.41 -12.68
N LEU A 513 3.68 -10.41 -13.56
CA LEU A 513 4.86 -11.26 -13.70
C LEU A 513 6.13 -10.46 -14.07
N CYS A 514 5.98 -9.41 -14.89
CA CYS A 514 7.08 -8.56 -15.33
C CYS A 514 7.50 -7.52 -14.29
N ILE A 515 6.53 -6.77 -13.76
CA ILE A 515 6.76 -5.53 -12.99
C ILE A 515 6.65 -5.76 -11.48
N HIS A 516 5.75 -6.65 -11.04
CA HIS A 516 5.45 -6.92 -9.64
C HIS A 516 5.36 -8.42 -9.33
N PRO A 517 6.41 -9.22 -9.66
CA PRO A 517 6.39 -10.68 -9.49
C PRO A 517 6.09 -11.09 -8.03
N GLU A 518 6.46 -10.27 -7.06
CA GLU A 518 6.20 -10.47 -5.64
C GLU A 518 4.70 -10.52 -5.30
N MET A 519 3.86 -9.83 -6.07
CA MET A 519 2.40 -9.85 -5.89
C MET A 519 1.74 -11.07 -6.53
N LEU A 520 2.40 -11.74 -7.47
CA LEU A 520 1.84 -12.90 -8.15
C LEU A 520 1.80 -14.11 -7.23
N MET A 521 2.95 -14.43 -6.61
CA MET A 521 3.09 -15.34 -5.47
C MET A 521 4.54 -15.32 -4.97
N PRO A 522 4.80 -15.72 -3.71
CA PRO A 522 6.17 -15.88 -3.22
C PRO A 522 7.00 -16.81 -4.11
N GLY A 523 8.20 -16.36 -4.47
CA GLY A 523 9.14 -17.14 -5.31
C GLY A 523 8.93 -17.01 -6.83
N THR A 524 8.00 -16.17 -7.29
CA THR A 524 7.83 -15.86 -8.73
C THR A 524 9.09 -15.20 -9.30
N ARG A 525 9.49 -15.62 -10.50
CA ARG A 525 10.70 -15.14 -11.18
C ARG A 525 10.36 -14.27 -12.38
N ASN A 526 10.64 -12.97 -12.32
CA ASN A 526 10.50 -12.07 -13.47
C ASN A 526 11.49 -12.38 -14.60
N SER A 527 12.61 -13.05 -14.30
CA SER A 527 13.61 -13.45 -15.30
C SER A 527 13.02 -14.34 -16.38
N ILE A 528 11.99 -15.13 -16.09
CA ILE A 528 11.31 -15.97 -17.10
C ILE A 528 10.59 -15.10 -18.12
N PHE A 529 9.94 -14.01 -17.69
CA PHE A 529 9.29 -13.08 -18.60
C PHE A 529 10.32 -12.37 -19.49
N ASN A 530 11.42 -11.88 -18.91
CA ASN A 530 12.50 -11.26 -19.66
C ASN A 530 13.12 -12.22 -20.67
N VAL A 531 13.38 -13.46 -20.25
CA VAL A 531 13.89 -14.54 -21.09
C VAL A 531 12.86 -14.91 -22.16
N ALA A 532 11.56 -14.86 -21.89
CA ALA A 532 10.53 -15.10 -22.90
C ALA A 532 10.43 -13.96 -23.91
N CYS A 533 10.42 -12.70 -23.47
CA CYS A 533 10.47 -11.53 -24.35
C CYS A 533 11.72 -11.55 -25.24
N HIS A 534 12.87 -11.92 -24.69
CA HIS A 534 14.09 -12.12 -25.47
C HIS A 534 14.00 -13.37 -26.33
N ASN A 535 13.38 -14.47 -25.89
CA ASN A 535 13.27 -15.69 -26.70
C ASN A 535 12.18 -15.64 -27.76
N VAL A 536 11.28 -14.66 -27.80
CA VAL A 536 10.45 -14.41 -29.00
C VAL A 536 11.37 -14.24 -30.23
N GLU A 537 12.62 -13.80 -30.00
CA GLU A 537 13.75 -13.74 -30.93
C GLU A 537 14.30 -15.13 -31.37
N LEU A 538 14.17 -16.18 -30.55
CA LEU A 538 14.78 -17.51 -30.74
C LEU A 538 13.76 -18.67 -30.92
N ILE A 539 12.46 -18.41 -30.79
CA ILE A 539 11.37 -19.40 -30.74
C ILE A 539 11.14 -20.21 -32.05
N LEU A 540 11.94 -19.97 -33.10
CA LEU A 540 12.04 -20.86 -34.27
C LEU A 540 13.25 -21.81 -34.23
N GLY A 541 14.05 -21.79 -33.15
CA GLY A 541 15.27 -22.58 -32.99
C GLY A 541 15.25 -23.44 -31.72
N ASP A 542 15.30 -24.75 -31.93
CA ASP A 542 14.94 -25.86 -31.02
C ASP A 542 15.90 -26.12 -29.83
N LYS A 543 16.51 -25.09 -29.19
CA LYS A 543 17.62 -25.30 -28.23
C LYS A 543 17.57 -24.60 -26.88
N SER A 544 16.49 -23.93 -26.49
CA SER A 544 16.38 -23.32 -25.14
C SER A 544 15.49 -24.16 -24.19
N PRO A 545 15.74 -24.17 -22.87
CA PRO A 545 14.85 -24.82 -21.88
C PRO A 545 13.45 -24.15 -21.76
N LEU A 546 13.26 -22.99 -22.41
CA LEU A 546 11.96 -22.36 -22.66
C LEU A 546 11.37 -22.69 -24.04
N GLY A 547 12.10 -23.36 -24.95
CA GLY A 547 11.67 -23.66 -26.32
C GLY A 547 10.39 -24.48 -26.37
N ASN A 548 10.21 -25.40 -25.41
CA ASN A 548 8.95 -26.14 -25.26
C ASN A 548 7.77 -25.25 -24.87
N LEU A 549 7.96 -24.03 -24.34
CA LEU A 549 6.86 -23.21 -23.85
C LEU A 549 5.97 -22.69 -24.98
N VAL A 550 6.55 -22.23 -26.09
CA VAL A 550 5.75 -21.79 -27.24
C VAL A 550 5.18 -22.96 -27.99
N HIS A 551 5.93 -24.05 -28.15
CA HIS A 551 5.38 -25.28 -28.71
C HIS A 551 4.16 -25.73 -27.89
N ASN A 552 4.26 -25.72 -26.57
CA ASN A 552 3.14 -25.99 -25.66
C ASN A 552 2.02 -24.95 -25.81
N ALA A 553 2.33 -23.66 -25.98
CA ALA A 553 1.32 -22.62 -26.14
C ALA A 553 0.50 -22.81 -27.43
N VAL A 554 1.18 -23.14 -28.53
CA VAL A 554 0.57 -23.47 -29.83
C VAL A 554 -0.21 -24.79 -29.74
N ARG A 555 0.31 -25.79 -29.03
CA ARG A 555 -0.42 -27.03 -28.76
C ARG A 555 -1.70 -26.75 -27.99
N LEU A 556 -1.63 -25.98 -26.90
CA LEU A 556 -2.78 -25.62 -26.08
C LEU A 556 -3.79 -24.79 -26.88
N GLN A 557 -3.33 -23.87 -27.73
CA GLN A 557 -4.18 -23.11 -28.65
C GLN A 557 -4.95 -24.06 -29.58
N LYS A 558 -4.27 -25.02 -30.22
CA LYS A 558 -4.91 -26.01 -31.11
C LYS A 558 -5.95 -26.84 -30.37
N GLU A 559 -5.61 -27.38 -29.20
CA GLU A 559 -6.54 -28.17 -28.38
C GLU A 559 -7.76 -27.31 -27.93
N LEU A 560 -7.61 -26.00 -27.72
CA LEU A 560 -8.74 -25.08 -27.44
C LEU A 560 -9.56 -24.74 -28.69
N LEU A 561 -8.94 -24.68 -29.88
CA LEU A 561 -9.63 -24.44 -31.14
C LEU A 561 -10.48 -25.65 -31.58
N GLU A 562 -10.22 -26.85 -31.05
CA GLU A 562 -11.06 -28.04 -31.27
C GLU A 562 -12.46 -27.92 -30.64
N LEU A 563 -12.64 -27.02 -29.67
CA LEU A 563 -13.97 -26.67 -29.15
C LEU A 563 -14.75 -25.95 -30.25
N GLN A 564 -15.83 -26.57 -30.74
CA GLN A 564 -16.64 -26.02 -31.84
C GLN A 564 -17.36 -24.73 -31.46
N ASP A 565 -17.82 -24.63 -30.21
CA ASP A 565 -18.51 -23.45 -29.71
C ASP A 565 -17.49 -22.39 -29.25
N GLU A 566 -17.55 -21.23 -29.90
CA GLU A 566 -16.70 -20.08 -29.59
C GLU A 566 -16.95 -19.52 -28.19
N GLY A 567 -18.21 -19.51 -27.75
CA GLY A 567 -18.58 -19.06 -26.41
C GLY A 567 -17.94 -19.94 -25.34
N GLU A 568 -18.09 -21.25 -25.45
CA GLU A 568 -17.52 -22.26 -24.56
C GLU A 568 -16.00 -22.14 -24.49
N ARG A 569 -15.33 -21.93 -25.63
CA ARG A 569 -13.88 -21.72 -25.69
C ARG A 569 -13.45 -20.54 -24.82
N TRP A 570 -14.09 -19.38 -24.99
CA TRP A 570 -13.76 -18.19 -24.21
C TRP A 570 -14.20 -18.29 -22.75
N GLU A 571 -15.26 -19.04 -22.43
CA GLU A 571 -15.64 -19.37 -21.06
C GLU A 571 -14.57 -20.22 -20.35
N VAL A 572 -13.95 -21.17 -21.05
CA VAL A 572 -12.81 -21.96 -20.54
C VAL A 572 -11.63 -21.03 -20.25
N VAL A 573 -11.24 -20.21 -21.22
CA VAL A 573 -10.10 -19.29 -21.08
C VAL A 573 -10.35 -18.30 -19.93
N GLN A 574 -11.55 -17.73 -19.85
CA GLN A 574 -11.94 -16.81 -18.77
C GLN A 574 -11.88 -17.49 -17.41
N GLY A 575 -12.46 -18.69 -17.28
CA GLY A 575 -12.50 -19.41 -16.01
C GLY A 575 -11.09 -19.74 -15.48
N VAL A 576 -10.18 -20.17 -16.37
CA VAL A 576 -8.78 -20.41 -15.99
C VAL A 576 -8.09 -19.12 -15.52
N TRP A 577 -8.26 -18.01 -16.23
CA TRP A 577 -7.69 -16.73 -15.84
C TRP A 577 -8.24 -16.20 -14.52
N VAL A 578 -9.55 -16.32 -14.29
CA VAL A 578 -10.19 -15.93 -13.02
C VAL A 578 -9.64 -16.78 -11.88
N GLU A 579 -9.46 -18.08 -12.06
CA GLU A 579 -8.82 -18.95 -11.06
C GLU A 579 -7.39 -18.54 -10.75
N MET A 580 -6.56 -18.27 -11.77
CA MET A 580 -5.17 -17.81 -11.57
C MET A 580 -5.10 -16.45 -10.87
N LEU A 581 -6.01 -15.53 -11.21
CA LEU A 581 -6.11 -14.22 -10.58
C LEU A 581 -6.50 -14.35 -9.10
N CYS A 582 -7.50 -15.19 -8.79
CA CYS A 582 -7.91 -15.46 -7.41
C CYS A 582 -6.79 -16.13 -6.61
N TYR A 583 -6.11 -17.11 -7.22
CA TYR A 583 -4.96 -17.76 -6.63
C TYR A 583 -3.89 -16.73 -6.25
N SER A 584 -3.54 -15.83 -7.17
CA SER A 584 -2.50 -14.81 -6.92
C SER A 584 -2.89 -13.86 -5.79
N ALA A 585 -4.14 -13.37 -5.80
CA ALA A 585 -4.65 -12.47 -4.77
C ALA A 585 -4.64 -13.10 -3.37
N CYS A 586 -4.95 -14.39 -3.24
CA CYS A 586 -4.87 -15.12 -1.98
C CYS A 586 -3.42 -15.46 -1.54
N LYS A 587 -2.43 -15.39 -2.44
CA LYS A 587 -1.01 -15.68 -2.17
C LYS A 587 -0.15 -14.45 -1.99
N CYS A 588 -0.67 -13.28 -2.32
CA CYS A 588 0.00 -12.02 -2.08
C CYS A 588 -0.11 -11.65 -0.60
N ARG A 589 0.99 -11.13 -0.03
CA ARG A 589 1.00 -10.65 1.36
C ARG A 589 0.21 -9.35 1.47
N GLY A 590 -0.52 -9.16 2.56
CA GLY A 590 -1.23 -7.92 2.87
C GLY A 590 -0.29 -6.70 2.83
N TYR A 591 0.94 -6.87 3.31
CA TYR A 591 1.98 -5.85 3.25
C TYR A 591 2.27 -5.39 1.81
N LEU A 592 2.35 -6.30 0.84
CA LEU A 592 2.62 -5.96 -0.56
C LEU A 592 1.45 -5.21 -1.19
N HIS A 593 0.21 -5.58 -0.84
CA HIS A 593 -0.96 -4.81 -1.24
C HIS A 593 -0.87 -3.37 -0.74
N ALA A 594 -0.56 -3.14 0.53
CA ALA A 594 -0.40 -1.78 1.06
C ALA A 594 0.79 -1.04 0.46
N GLN A 595 1.92 -1.72 0.24
CA GLN A 595 3.11 -1.11 -0.38
C GLN A 595 2.78 -0.49 -1.74
N LYS A 596 2.02 -1.19 -2.59
CA LYS A 596 1.70 -0.67 -3.93
C LYS A 596 0.65 0.44 -3.94
N MET A 597 -0.17 0.57 -2.90
CA MET A 597 -1.18 1.64 -2.83
C MET A 597 -0.58 3.06 -2.92
N SER A 598 0.71 3.24 -2.60
CA SER A 598 1.40 4.53 -2.77
C SER A 598 1.50 5.00 -4.22
N ASP A 599 1.58 4.05 -5.14
CA ASP A 599 1.87 4.25 -6.56
C ASP A 599 0.60 4.17 -7.42
N GLY A 600 -0.50 3.73 -6.81
CA GLY A 600 -1.80 3.47 -7.45
C GLY A 600 -2.40 2.17 -6.89
N VAL A 601 -3.73 2.07 -6.86
CA VAL A 601 -4.36 0.84 -6.39
C VAL A 601 -4.37 -0.20 -7.50
N GLU A 602 -3.71 -1.33 -7.26
CA GLU A 602 -3.67 -2.48 -8.18
C GLU A 602 -5.01 -3.24 -8.21
N LEU A 603 -5.41 -3.75 -9.39
CA LEU A 603 -6.60 -4.61 -9.53
C LEU A 603 -6.55 -5.81 -8.58
N LEU A 604 -5.36 -6.40 -8.40
CA LEU A 604 -5.17 -7.54 -7.51
C LEU A 604 -5.57 -7.22 -6.06
N SER A 605 -5.39 -5.97 -5.59
CA SER A 605 -5.81 -5.56 -4.26
C SER A 605 -7.33 -5.50 -4.11
N ARG A 606 -8.06 -5.13 -5.17
CA ARG A 606 -9.54 -5.22 -5.19
C ARG A 606 -10.02 -6.66 -5.16
N VAL A 607 -9.38 -7.53 -5.96
CA VAL A 607 -9.67 -8.96 -5.98
C VAL A 607 -9.38 -9.59 -4.61
N TRP A 608 -8.26 -9.24 -3.98
CA TRP A 608 -7.89 -9.72 -2.66
C TRP A 608 -8.94 -9.36 -1.59
N LEU A 609 -9.36 -8.10 -1.53
CA LEU A 609 -10.41 -7.68 -0.60
C LEU A 609 -11.76 -8.34 -0.92
N LEU A 610 -12.12 -8.47 -2.20
CA LEU A 610 -13.34 -9.18 -2.60
C LEU A 610 -13.33 -10.63 -2.11
N LEU A 611 -12.24 -11.37 -2.35
CA LEU A 611 -12.07 -12.75 -1.91
C LEU A 611 -12.16 -12.87 -0.39
N SER A 612 -11.45 -12.00 0.33
CA SER A 612 -11.45 -12.00 1.80
C SER A 612 -12.85 -11.75 2.36
N ASN A 613 -13.57 -10.75 1.84
CA ASN A 613 -14.95 -10.45 2.24
C ASN A 613 -15.95 -11.55 1.84
N MET A 614 -15.68 -12.30 0.77
CA MET A 614 -16.45 -13.49 0.38
C MET A 614 -16.01 -14.78 1.11
N GLY A 615 -15.22 -14.64 2.18
CA GLY A 615 -14.84 -15.74 3.06
C GLY A 615 -13.79 -16.68 2.48
N MET A 616 -13.04 -16.29 1.46
CA MET A 616 -11.93 -17.08 0.88
C MET A 616 -10.66 -17.01 1.73
N GLU A 617 -9.77 -17.98 1.57
CA GLU A 617 -8.51 -18.08 2.31
C GLU A 617 -7.56 -16.93 1.93
N THR A 618 -6.97 -16.27 2.92
CA THR A 618 -5.93 -15.23 2.72
C THR A 618 -4.53 -15.84 2.86
N PHE A 619 -3.49 -15.04 2.57
CA PHE A 619 -2.10 -15.47 2.78
C PHE A 619 -1.86 -15.92 4.22
N ALA A 620 -2.31 -15.14 5.20
CA ALA A 620 -2.15 -15.39 6.62
C ALA A 620 -2.75 -16.74 7.04
N ASP A 621 -3.98 -17.04 6.60
CA ASP A 621 -4.71 -18.26 6.96
C ASP A 621 -3.94 -19.54 6.60
N ARG A 622 -3.21 -19.49 5.48
CA ARG A 622 -2.50 -20.66 4.96
C ARG A 622 -1.18 -20.91 5.68
N PHE A 623 -0.43 -19.85 5.98
CA PHE A 623 0.94 -19.96 6.48
C PHE A 623 1.05 -19.82 8.00
N GLN A 624 0.09 -19.16 8.66
CA GLN A 624 0.11 -18.89 10.10
C GLN A 624 -1.00 -19.63 10.86
N LYS A 625 -1.40 -20.83 10.42
CA LYS A 625 -2.52 -21.63 10.98
C LYS A 625 -2.73 -21.35 12.49
N PRO A 626 -3.94 -20.97 12.93
CA PRO A 626 -4.19 -20.60 14.31
C PRO A 626 -3.66 -21.66 15.29
N TRP A 627 -2.87 -21.24 16.27
CA TRP A 627 -2.18 -22.10 17.26
C TRP A 627 -3.11 -23.13 17.92
N HIS A 628 -4.40 -22.81 18.11
CA HIS A 628 -5.40 -23.69 18.71
C HIS A 628 -5.72 -24.96 17.90
N VAL A 629 -5.38 -25.01 16.61
CA VAL A 629 -5.53 -26.21 15.77
C VAL A 629 -4.42 -27.23 16.03
N MET A 630 -3.27 -26.81 16.56
CA MET A 630 -2.17 -27.74 16.87
C MET A 630 -2.36 -28.46 18.21
N ILE A 631 -2.93 -27.80 19.21
CA ILE A 631 -3.03 -28.34 20.59
C ILE A 631 -4.04 -29.49 20.71
N ARG A 632 -5.01 -29.62 19.80
CA ARG A 632 -6.03 -30.71 19.87
C ARG A 632 -5.79 -31.86 18.89
N LYS A 633 -4.76 -31.79 18.04
CA LYS A 633 -4.36 -32.92 17.18
C LYS A 633 -3.54 -33.99 17.90
N GLU A 634 -3.18 -33.76 19.16
CA GLU A 634 -2.46 -34.72 20.02
C GLU A 634 -3.39 -35.46 20.99
N ALA A 635 -4.71 -35.39 20.82
CA ALA A 635 -5.60 -36.40 21.40
C ALA A 635 -5.60 -37.60 20.43
N PRO A 636 -5.11 -38.78 20.84
CA PRO A 636 -5.09 -39.94 19.97
C PRO A 636 -6.53 -40.42 19.77
N ASP A 637 -7.00 -40.35 18.52
CA ASP A 637 -8.15 -41.15 18.09
C ASP A 637 -7.67 -42.61 18.01
N ASP A 638 -8.33 -43.49 18.75
CA ASP A 638 -8.16 -44.94 18.74
C ASP A 638 -8.48 -45.49 17.34
N ASP A 639 -7.46 -45.64 16.49
CA ASP A 639 -7.52 -46.50 15.31
C ASP A 639 -7.09 -47.92 15.72
N LYS A 640 -8.07 -48.80 15.95
CA LYS A 640 -7.90 -50.25 15.88
C LYS A 640 -8.62 -50.77 14.64
N GLU A 641 -7.87 -50.99 13.57
CA GLU A 641 -8.17 -52.09 12.64
C GLU A 641 -6.89 -52.88 12.39
N GLU A 642 -7.13 -54.18 12.32
CA GLU A 642 -6.22 -55.31 12.44
C GLU A 642 -5.30 -55.45 11.23
N GLU A 643 -4.03 -55.81 11.46
CA GLU A 643 -3.30 -56.68 10.54
C GLU A 643 -2.10 -57.35 11.25
N GLY A 644 -2.11 -58.69 11.24
CA GLY A 644 -0.94 -59.51 10.95
C GLY A 644 0.23 -59.54 11.93
N HIS A 645 0.19 -60.52 12.83
CA HIS A 645 1.32 -61.05 13.60
C HIS A 645 2.40 -61.67 12.68
N GLU A 646 3.67 -61.28 12.84
CA GLU A 646 4.83 -62.18 12.90
C GLU A 646 6.12 -61.43 13.31
N ASP A 647 6.99 -62.15 14.00
CA ASP A 647 7.96 -61.71 15.01
C ASP A 647 9.31 -61.17 14.48
N GLY A 648 10.02 -60.40 15.33
CA GLY A 648 11.48 -60.55 15.44
C GLY A 648 12.37 -59.30 15.61
N ALA A 649 12.69 -59.01 16.88
CA ALA A 649 14.00 -58.55 17.37
C ALA A 649 14.45 -57.06 17.23
N GLY A 650 14.15 -56.33 18.30
CA GLY A 650 14.87 -55.22 18.97
C GLY A 650 16.21 -54.68 18.46
N ARG A 651 16.29 -53.33 18.49
CA ARG A 651 17.25 -52.60 19.35
C ARG A 651 16.97 -51.09 19.34
N ASP A 652 16.78 -50.55 20.55
CA ASP A 652 16.76 -49.13 20.90
C ASP A 652 18.10 -48.45 20.58
N VAL A 653 18.05 -47.24 20.01
CA VAL A 653 19.02 -46.16 20.29
C VAL A 653 18.30 -44.82 20.12
N ASP A 654 17.96 -44.19 21.26
CA ASP A 654 17.67 -42.77 21.38
C ASP A 654 18.87 -41.93 20.93
N ASN A 655 18.63 -40.88 20.15
CA ASN A 655 19.61 -39.80 20.02
C ASN A 655 18.89 -38.45 19.92
N GLU A 656 18.68 -37.84 21.08
CA GLU A 656 18.44 -36.41 21.24
C GLU A 656 19.68 -35.65 20.75
N ILE A 657 19.53 -34.79 19.73
CA ILE A 657 20.53 -33.78 19.40
C ILE A 657 20.01 -32.43 19.86
N ASN A 658 20.55 -32.02 21.00
CA ASN A 658 20.49 -30.70 21.62
C ASN A 658 21.22 -29.68 20.72
N ILE A 659 20.53 -28.66 20.20
CA ILE A 659 21.17 -27.55 19.47
C ILE A 659 21.28 -26.36 20.41
N SER A 660 22.48 -26.17 20.98
CA SER A 660 22.90 -24.95 21.67
C SER A 660 23.26 -23.85 20.68
N VAL A 661 22.67 -22.68 20.89
CA VAL A 661 22.94 -21.42 20.19
C VAL A 661 24.33 -20.89 20.56
N VAL A 662 25.11 -20.49 19.55
CA VAL A 662 26.12 -19.42 19.61
C VAL A 662 25.86 -18.49 18.45
#